data_AF-A0A5B7W5N1-F1
#
_entry.id   AF-A0A5B7W5N1-F1
#
_cell.length_a   1.000
_cell.length_b   1.000
_cell.length_c   1.000
_cell.angle_alpha   90.00
_cell.angle_beta   90.00
_cell.angle_gamma   90.00
#
_symmetry.space_group_name_H-M   'P 1'
#
loop_
_entity.id
_entity.type
_entity.pdbx_description
1 polymer ?
#
loop_
_entity_poly.entity_id
_entity_poly.type
_entity_poly.pdbx_seq_one_letter_code
_entity_poly.pdbx_strand_id
1 'polypeptide(L)'
;MSMNSLLARTNRRILIVDDTASIHADFAKILSPASFDDDSLVSAENALFGTSAAISLQSFLLDSAFQGLQALDKVETALANDLPYAMAFIDMRMPPGWDGLETIERLWQVDPKLQVALCTAYSDYSWEDIDERLELGDRLLILKKPFDAIEIRQMASALTAKWQMTEDAALKMSLLEQAVEERTRELSDANIIVQNSPTILYRLRGEPSFPLMYISHNITKYGHIAAALVASANWAQELIHPDDQSKVDTAMARVLDRHAAGASIEFRMRTGNGAWRWVENRYIPVRDNEGRLLEVEGIIIDITERKMAEEKIALLARTDGLTGLANRATLIERLHQAFAAARRGAATFAMFYLDLDHFKRINDSLGHPVGDLLLQEVARRIKACVRENDVVARLGGDEFAILQLDVSDPTQSAGLAAKVRDALVSPYSLAGNDVRVSVSIGISSYSPACTSADGLLTQADMALYRSKEKGRNQYHFHSEEINQEVVERMAIASDLREAIEREELELHYWPEVDLSSGRILGMEAQVRWNHPERGLLEASAFLPAAEKTGAIVALGHWVLDRACRQMRQWRDAGMAPPVIAIKLSLAQLKSGPELIYDVLRTTARLELSPWDLRFDVTEATLAQTKWTHNDVLPRLRELGVKIAIDDFGTEYSSFDYLKTYQVNHLKLAQAFIDTAARDPACANTLRAIINFAREVGIGIIAEGVETQEQRNSLMATGSPMNAQGDYFSEAVSSQQAAELLKAGSIAPASHDLGPMHDNPQRATGDKG
;
A
#
# COMPACT_ATOMS: atom_id res chain seq x y z
N MET A 1 -38.37 11.60 -46.44
CA MET A 1 -39.12 10.97 -47.55
C MET A 1 -38.53 9.59 -47.73
N SER A 2 -39.33 8.52 -47.71
CA SER A 2 -38.79 7.16 -47.84
C SER A 2 -38.28 6.94 -49.26
N MET A 3 -37.08 6.37 -49.41
CA MET A 3 -36.45 6.01 -50.71
C MET A 3 -37.37 5.18 -51.62
N ASN A 4 -38.36 4.48 -51.05
CA ASN A 4 -39.38 3.74 -51.79
C ASN A 4 -40.32 4.62 -52.64
N SER A 5 -40.41 5.93 -52.41
CA SER A 5 -41.28 6.80 -53.22
C SER A 5 -40.62 7.31 -54.50
N LEU A 6 -39.29 7.26 -54.62
CA LEU A 6 -38.54 7.67 -55.83
C LEU A 6 -38.45 6.54 -56.87
N LEU A 7 -38.42 5.28 -56.40
CA LEU A 7 -38.35 4.07 -57.25
C LEU A 7 -39.67 3.68 -57.95
N ALA A 8 -40.76 4.45 -57.78
CA ALA A 8 -42.10 4.07 -58.23
C ALA A 8 -42.59 4.76 -59.51
N ARG A 9 -41.81 5.67 -60.12
CA ARG A 9 -42.19 6.29 -61.40
C ARG A 9 -41.30 5.79 -62.51
N THR A 10 -41.79 4.82 -63.28
CA THR A 10 -41.20 4.42 -64.56
C THR A 10 -41.07 5.66 -65.44
N ASN A 11 -39.85 6.03 -65.85
CA ASN A 11 -39.66 7.17 -66.73
C ASN A 11 -40.29 6.88 -68.10
N ARG A 12 -41.36 7.63 -68.42
CA ARG A 12 -42.15 7.49 -69.65
C ARG A 12 -42.24 8.78 -70.43
N ARG A 13 -41.26 9.65 -70.22
CA ARG A 13 -41.11 10.88 -70.99
C ARG A 13 -40.52 10.55 -72.34
N ILE A 14 -41.24 10.91 -73.38
CA ILE A 14 -40.83 10.72 -74.78
C ILE A 14 -40.78 12.09 -75.45
N LEU A 15 -39.66 12.36 -76.11
CA LEU A 15 -39.50 13.53 -76.95
C LEU A 15 -39.83 13.17 -78.41
N ILE A 16 -40.70 13.92 -79.06
CA ILE A 16 -40.99 13.77 -80.48
C ILE A 16 -40.33 14.93 -81.21
N VAL A 17 -39.50 14.63 -82.21
CA VAL A 17 -38.76 15.59 -83.01
C VAL A 17 -39.13 15.41 -84.48
N ASP A 18 -39.96 16.30 -85.02
CA ASP A 18 -40.41 16.27 -86.41
C ASP A 18 -40.79 17.70 -86.84
N ASP A 19 -40.54 18.11 -88.09
CA ASP A 19 -40.84 19.47 -88.54
C ASP A 19 -42.34 19.71 -88.83
N THR A 20 -43.13 18.64 -88.88
CA THR A 20 -44.51 18.63 -89.32
C THR A 20 -45.48 18.47 -88.14
N ALA A 21 -46.24 19.53 -87.84
CA ALA A 21 -47.15 19.57 -86.69
C ALA A 21 -48.22 18.45 -86.67
N SER A 22 -48.67 17.94 -87.82
CA SER A 22 -49.64 16.84 -87.86
C SER A 22 -49.05 15.51 -87.35
N ILE A 23 -47.74 15.30 -87.50
CA ILE A 23 -47.06 14.07 -87.06
C ILE A 23 -47.04 14.00 -85.53
N HIS A 24 -46.78 15.12 -84.84
CA HIS A 24 -46.89 15.20 -83.38
C HIS A 24 -48.29 14.84 -82.88
N ALA A 25 -49.34 15.30 -83.57
CA ALA A 25 -50.72 14.97 -83.21
C ALA A 25 -51.03 13.47 -83.41
N ASP A 26 -50.43 12.83 -84.41
CA ASP A 26 -50.59 11.39 -84.64
C ASP A 26 -49.84 10.54 -83.61
N PHE A 27 -48.60 10.91 -83.25
CA PHE A 27 -47.91 10.28 -82.13
C PHE A 27 -48.68 10.45 -80.81
N ALA A 28 -49.27 11.62 -80.57
CA ALA A 28 -50.10 11.87 -79.39
C ALA A 28 -51.34 10.95 -79.33
N LYS A 29 -52.02 10.73 -80.45
CA LYS A 29 -53.14 9.76 -80.53
C LYS A 29 -52.70 8.33 -80.21
N ILE A 30 -51.50 7.94 -80.64
CA ILE A 30 -50.98 6.57 -80.52
C ILE A 30 -50.43 6.30 -79.11
N LEU A 31 -49.64 7.23 -78.56
CA LEU A 31 -48.88 7.06 -77.31
C LEU A 31 -49.61 7.64 -76.08
N SER A 32 -50.59 8.52 -76.28
CA SER A 32 -51.40 9.12 -75.22
C SER A 32 -52.90 9.06 -75.58
N PRO A 33 -53.49 7.88 -75.83
CA PRO A 33 -54.91 7.78 -76.16
C PRO A 33 -55.75 8.35 -75.02
N ALA A 34 -56.65 9.29 -75.35
CA ALA A 34 -57.65 9.78 -74.41
C ALA A 34 -58.49 8.58 -73.93
N SER A 35 -58.66 8.45 -72.61
CA SER A 35 -59.51 7.44 -71.99
C SER A 35 -60.89 7.46 -72.65
N PHE A 36 -61.29 6.36 -73.30
CA PHE A 36 -62.67 6.17 -73.72
C PHE A 36 -63.55 6.12 -72.46
N ASP A 37 -64.40 7.14 -72.29
CA ASP A 37 -65.56 7.10 -71.41
C ASP A 37 -66.54 6.03 -71.94
N ASP A 38 -66.39 4.79 -71.49
CA ASP A 38 -67.47 3.79 -71.56
C ASP A 38 -67.59 3.08 -70.21
N ASP A 39 -68.03 3.85 -69.21
CA ASP A 39 -68.36 3.39 -67.86
C ASP A 39 -69.44 2.28 -67.85
N SER A 40 -70.13 2.03 -68.97
CA SER A 40 -71.24 1.08 -69.02
C SER A 40 -70.77 -0.38 -69.12
N LEU A 41 -69.70 -0.65 -69.87
CA LEU A 41 -69.18 -2.00 -70.09
C LEU A 41 -68.31 -2.49 -68.93
N VAL A 42 -67.46 -1.62 -68.38
CA VAL A 42 -66.58 -1.93 -67.23
C VAL A 42 -67.40 -2.15 -65.94
N SER A 43 -68.52 -1.42 -65.79
CA SER A 43 -69.50 -1.63 -64.72
C SER A 43 -70.18 -3.01 -64.81
N ALA A 44 -70.62 -3.40 -66.01
CA ALA A 44 -71.27 -4.69 -66.24
C ALA A 44 -70.32 -5.88 -66.04
N GLU A 45 -69.06 -5.74 -66.46
CA GLU A 45 -68.05 -6.80 -66.32
C GLU A 45 -67.60 -6.99 -64.85
N ASN A 46 -67.44 -5.90 -64.10
CA ASN A 46 -67.13 -5.94 -62.66
C ASN A 46 -68.26 -6.55 -61.82
N ALA A 47 -69.52 -6.37 -62.23
CA ALA A 47 -70.68 -6.96 -61.56
C ALA A 47 -70.84 -8.47 -61.81
N LEU A 48 -70.34 -8.98 -62.94
CA LEU A 48 -70.48 -10.40 -63.33
C LEU A 48 -69.30 -11.28 -62.90
N PHE A 49 -68.06 -10.75 -62.85
CA PHE A 49 -66.86 -11.58 -62.68
C PHE A 49 -65.97 -11.20 -61.48
N GLY A 50 -66.29 -10.15 -60.73
CA GLY A 50 -65.38 -9.59 -59.72
C GLY A 50 -64.21 -8.82 -60.36
N THR A 51 -63.53 -7.97 -59.59
CA THR A 51 -62.57 -6.96 -60.08
C THR A 51 -61.54 -7.55 -61.03
N SER A 52 -61.75 -7.35 -62.33
CA SER A 52 -60.71 -7.55 -63.32
C SER A 52 -59.79 -6.34 -63.25
N ALA A 53 -58.48 -6.57 -63.12
CA ALA A 53 -57.50 -5.50 -63.13
C ALA A 53 -57.68 -4.70 -64.44
N ALA A 54 -58.22 -3.50 -64.33
CA ALA A 54 -58.34 -2.59 -65.47
C ALA A 54 -56.98 -2.53 -66.16
N ILE A 55 -56.95 -2.85 -67.46
CA ILE A 55 -55.79 -2.60 -68.30
C ILE A 55 -55.65 -1.07 -68.32
N SER A 56 -54.87 -0.53 -67.39
CA SER A 56 -54.46 0.86 -67.41
C SER A 56 -53.76 1.07 -68.75
N LEU A 57 -54.43 1.76 -69.67
CA LEU A 57 -53.82 2.31 -70.87
C LEU A 57 -52.75 3.28 -70.39
N GLN A 58 -51.56 2.72 -70.24
CA GLN A 58 -50.39 3.34 -69.70
C GLN A 58 -49.92 4.45 -70.64
N SER A 59 -50.28 5.70 -70.34
CA SER A 59 -49.99 6.86 -71.19
C SER A 59 -48.53 7.31 -71.04
N PHE A 60 -47.92 7.71 -72.16
CA PHE A 60 -46.62 8.35 -72.18
C PHE A 60 -46.77 9.87 -71.99
N LEU A 61 -45.75 10.50 -71.40
CA LEU A 61 -45.65 11.96 -71.31
C LEU A 61 -44.87 12.45 -72.52
N LEU A 62 -45.52 13.21 -73.40
CA LEU A 62 -44.95 13.61 -74.67
C LEU A 62 -44.55 15.09 -74.65
N ASP A 63 -43.33 15.35 -75.08
CA ASP A 63 -42.88 16.70 -75.43
C ASP A 63 -42.59 16.77 -76.92
N SER A 64 -42.84 17.92 -77.53
CA SER A 64 -42.64 18.14 -78.96
C SER A 64 -41.53 19.15 -79.21
N ALA A 65 -40.64 18.82 -80.14
CA ALA A 65 -39.66 19.72 -80.74
C ALA A 65 -39.82 19.69 -82.26
N PHE A 66 -39.79 20.85 -82.90
CA PHE A 66 -40.02 20.97 -84.34
C PHE A 66 -38.73 20.95 -85.16
N GLN A 67 -37.57 21.02 -84.48
CA GLN A 67 -36.23 21.05 -85.09
C GLN A 67 -35.20 20.46 -84.11
N GLY A 68 -34.09 19.95 -84.63
CA GLY A 68 -33.03 19.33 -83.81
C GLY A 68 -32.45 20.24 -82.72
N LEU A 69 -32.23 21.53 -83.01
CA LEU A 69 -31.72 22.49 -82.02
C LEU A 69 -32.69 22.68 -80.85
N GLN A 70 -34.00 22.67 -81.13
CA GLN A 70 -35.03 22.77 -80.09
C GLN A 70 -35.10 21.48 -79.26
N ALA A 71 -34.84 20.32 -79.87
CA ALA A 71 -34.77 19.05 -79.15
C ALA A 71 -33.59 19.03 -78.18
N LEU A 72 -32.42 19.54 -78.59
CA LEU A 72 -31.24 19.65 -77.74
C LEU A 72 -31.48 20.54 -76.52
N ASP A 73 -32.01 21.74 -76.72
CA ASP A 73 -32.36 22.68 -75.63
C ASP A 73 -33.34 22.03 -74.62
N LYS A 74 -34.31 21.27 -75.12
CA LYS A 74 -35.26 20.52 -74.27
C LYS A 74 -34.59 19.42 -73.47
N VAL A 75 -33.65 18.68 -74.05
CA VAL A 75 -32.93 17.58 -73.37
C VAL A 75 -31.96 18.12 -72.33
N GLU A 76 -31.21 19.17 -72.65
CA GLU A 76 -30.34 19.88 -71.70
C GLU A 76 -31.15 20.43 -70.52
N THR A 77 -32.27 21.11 -70.80
CA THR A 77 -33.18 21.63 -69.77
C THR A 77 -33.78 20.49 -68.93
N ALA A 78 -34.15 19.37 -69.56
CA ALA A 78 -34.71 18.22 -68.86
C ALA A 78 -33.70 17.55 -67.92
N LEU A 79 -32.44 17.40 -68.35
CA LEU A 79 -31.35 16.89 -67.53
C LEU A 79 -31.00 17.83 -66.37
N ALA A 80 -30.95 19.14 -66.62
CA ALA A 80 -30.70 20.14 -65.58
C ALA A 80 -31.78 20.15 -64.49
N ASN A 81 -33.01 19.76 -64.83
CA ASN A 81 -34.15 19.65 -63.91
C ASN A 81 -34.35 18.23 -63.34
N ASP A 82 -33.40 17.30 -63.56
CA ASP A 82 -33.48 15.90 -63.09
C ASP A 82 -34.74 15.15 -63.57
N LEU A 83 -35.19 15.48 -64.79
CA LEU A 83 -36.33 14.86 -65.45
C LEU A 83 -35.90 14.38 -66.85
N PRO A 84 -34.95 13.46 -67.00
CA PRO A 84 -34.46 13.04 -68.31
C PRO A 84 -35.58 12.46 -69.20
N TYR A 85 -35.42 12.55 -70.52
CA TYR A 85 -36.27 11.79 -71.44
C TYR A 85 -35.78 10.34 -71.47
N ALA A 86 -36.70 9.39 -71.37
CA ALA A 86 -36.35 7.98 -71.52
C ALA A 86 -36.15 7.59 -72.99
N MET A 87 -36.87 8.26 -73.89
CA MET A 87 -36.82 7.98 -75.32
C MET A 87 -37.08 9.23 -76.18
N ALA A 88 -36.56 9.25 -77.41
CA ALA A 88 -36.95 10.21 -78.44
C ALA A 88 -37.34 9.52 -79.76
N PHE A 89 -38.42 9.98 -80.40
CA PHE A 89 -38.71 9.72 -81.82
C PHE A 89 -38.18 10.89 -82.64
N ILE A 90 -37.35 10.63 -83.64
CA ILE A 90 -36.65 11.68 -84.39
C ILE A 90 -36.84 11.44 -85.88
N ASP A 91 -37.37 12.41 -86.60
CA ASP A 91 -37.49 12.33 -88.05
C ASP A 91 -36.16 12.52 -88.77
N MET A 92 -35.99 11.79 -89.87
CA MET A 92 -34.78 11.83 -90.67
C MET A 92 -34.62 13.17 -91.42
N ARG A 93 -35.69 13.79 -91.91
CA ARG A 93 -35.60 14.98 -92.78
C ARG A 93 -36.40 16.16 -92.22
N MET A 94 -35.72 17.13 -91.59
CA MET A 94 -36.33 18.31 -90.96
C MET A 94 -35.78 19.66 -91.48
N PRO A 95 -36.02 20.04 -92.76
CA PRO A 95 -35.53 21.32 -93.30
C PRO A 95 -36.17 22.56 -92.63
N PRO A 96 -35.47 23.71 -92.49
CA PRO A 96 -34.10 24.00 -92.95
C PRO A 96 -32.99 23.64 -91.94
N GLY A 97 -33.31 23.00 -90.80
CA GLY A 97 -32.36 22.73 -89.71
C GLY A 97 -31.62 21.40 -89.81
N TRP A 98 -31.20 20.88 -88.66
CA TRP A 98 -30.47 19.60 -88.54
C TRP A 98 -31.30 18.43 -89.04
N ASP A 99 -30.64 17.50 -89.72
CA ASP A 99 -31.24 16.21 -90.06
C ASP A 99 -31.35 15.30 -88.81
N GLY A 100 -32.03 14.17 -88.97
CA GLY A 100 -32.23 13.23 -87.86
C GLY A 100 -30.94 12.67 -87.29
N LEU A 101 -29.92 12.42 -88.13
CA LEU A 101 -28.64 11.86 -87.69
C LEU A 101 -27.82 12.88 -86.89
N GLU A 102 -27.68 14.11 -87.39
CA GLU A 102 -27.00 15.18 -86.66
C GLU A 102 -27.73 15.48 -85.34
N THR A 103 -29.06 15.42 -85.32
CA THR A 103 -29.83 15.58 -84.08
C THR A 103 -29.48 14.49 -83.06
N ILE A 104 -29.38 13.22 -83.46
CA ILE A 104 -29.05 12.11 -82.56
C ILE A 104 -27.63 12.24 -82.00
N GLU A 105 -26.65 12.53 -82.85
CA GLU A 105 -25.25 12.72 -82.42
C GLU A 105 -25.15 13.77 -81.31
N ARG A 106 -25.85 14.92 -81.49
CA ARG A 106 -25.86 16.01 -80.52
C ARG A 106 -26.59 15.63 -79.24
N LEU A 107 -27.73 14.95 -79.33
CA LEU A 107 -28.49 14.52 -78.16
C LEU A 107 -27.70 13.53 -77.30
N TRP A 108 -27.00 12.57 -77.89
CA TRP A 108 -26.20 11.59 -77.15
C TRP A 108 -24.91 12.13 -76.55
N GLN A 109 -24.37 13.24 -77.06
CA GLN A 109 -23.27 13.94 -76.40
C GLN A 109 -23.68 14.51 -75.04
N VAL A 110 -24.96 14.92 -74.91
CA VAL A 110 -25.51 15.50 -73.68
C VAL A 110 -26.15 14.42 -72.80
N ASP A 111 -26.96 13.53 -73.39
CA ASP A 111 -27.59 12.40 -72.71
C ASP A 111 -27.21 11.06 -73.37
N PRO A 112 -26.11 10.42 -72.94
CA PRO A 112 -25.70 9.12 -73.47
C PRO A 112 -26.70 7.98 -73.18
N LYS A 113 -27.67 8.20 -72.28
CA LYS A 113 -28.64 7.18 -71.84
C LYS A 113 -29.93 7.23 -72.65
N LEU A 114 -30.23 8.35 -73.32
CA LEU A 114 -31.44 8.54 -74.13
C LEU A 114 -31.60 7.45 -75.19
N GLN A 115 -32.73 6.76 -75.19
CA GLN A 115 -33.05 5.80 -76.25
C GLN A 115 -33.66 6.52 -77.45
N VAL A 116 -33.34 6.10 -78.68
CA VAL A 116 -33.80 6.80 -79.88
C VAL A 116 -34.48 5.85 -80.87
N ALA A 117 -35.60 6.29 -81.41
CA ALA A 117 -36.20 5.73 -82.62
C ALA A 117 -36.12 6.74 -83.77
N LEU A 118 -35.37 6.40 -84.81
CA LEU A 118 -35.17 7.21 -86.00
C LEU A 118 -36.23 6.86 -87.06
N CYS A 119 -37.05 7.84 -87.39
CA CYS A 119 -38.17 7.78 -88.33
C CYS A 119 -37.69 8.12 -89.76
N THR A 120 -37.81 7.20 -90.71
CA THR A 120 -37.27 7.40 -92.09
C THR A 120 -38.18 6.84 -93.19
N ALA A 121 -38.10 7.39 -94.41
CA ALA A 121 -38.75 6.87 -95.63
C ALA A 121 -37.77 6.05 -96.50
N TYR A 122 -38.30 5.33 -97.51
CA TYR A 122 -37.60 4.31 -98.31
C TYR A 122 -36.36 4.78 -99.12
N SER A 123 -36.00 6.06 -99.09
CA SER A 123 -34.99 6.66 -99.97
C SER A 123 -34.07 7.69 -99.29
N ASP A 124 -33.98 7.70 -97.96
CA ASP A 124 -33.30 8.81 -97.27
C ASP A 124 -31.79 8.64 -97.11
N TYR A 125 -31.30 7.47 -96.71
CA TYR A 125 -29.86 7.12 -96.59
C TYR A 125 -29.65 5.60 -96.70
N SER A 126 -28.42 5.15 -96.99
CA SER A 126 -28.08 3.72 -96.94
C SER A 126 -27.75 3.27 -95.51
N TRP A 127 -27.85 1.97 -95.21
CA TRP A 127 -27.53 1.41 -93.88
C TRP A 127 -26.06 1.65 -93.47
N GLU A 128 -25.15 1.68 -94.45
CA GLU A 128 -23.72 1.90 -94.25
C GLU A 128 -23.45 3.35 -93.79
N ASP A 129 -24.18 4.33 -94.33
CA ASP A 129 -24.05 5.76 -93.96
C ASP A 129 -24.48 6.04 -92.51
N ILE A 130 -25.42 5.24 -91.96
CA ILE A 130 -25.92 5.38 -90.59
C ILE A 130 -24.92 4.78 -89.59
N ASP A 131 -24.32 3.63 -89.92
CA ASP A 131 -23.33 2.94 -89.07
C ASP A 131 -21.98 3.69 -89.01
N GLU A 132 -21.58 4.36 -90.09
CA GLU A 132 -20.35 5.17 -90.11
C GLU A 132 -20.43 6.42 -89.21
N ARG A 133 -21.63 6.96 -88.96
CA ARG A 133 -21.83 8.20 -88.20
C ARG A 133 -22.31 7.99 -86.77
N LEU A 134 -23.05 6.92 -86.53
CA LEU A 134 -23.58 6.56 -85.21
C LEU A 134 -23.22 5.10 -84.94
N GLU A 135 -22.55 4.81 -83.83
CA GLU A 135 -22.39 3.42 -83.39
C GLU A 135 -23.79 2.80 -83.21
N LEU A 136 -24.17 1.88 -84.11
CA LEU A 136 -25.42 1.11 -84.05
C LEU A 136 -25.37 0.15 -82.86
N GLY A 137 -25.52 0.68 -81.65
CA GLY A 137 -25.78 -0.09 -80.45
C GLY A 137 -27.28 -0.30 -80.25
N ASP A 138 -27.64 -1.12 -79.27
CA ASP A 138 -29.03 -1.41 -78.89
C ASP A 138 -29.86 -0.18 -78.41
N ARG A 139 -29.37 1.05 -78.59
CA ARG A 139 -29.98 2.34 -78.21
C ARG A 139 -30.69 3.05 -79.36
N LEU A 140 -30.43 2.64 -80.61
CA LEU A 140 -31.06 3.19 -81.81
C LEU A 140 -31.92 2.11 -82.48
N LEU A 141 -33.19 2.44 -82.73
CA LEU A 141 -34.08 1.65 -83.56
C LEU A 141 -34.52 2.47 -84.77
N ILE A 142 -34.68 1.81 -85.92
CA ILE A 142 -35.13 2.46 -87.16
C ILE A 142 -36.59 2.13 -87.39
N LEU A 143 -37.41 3.16 -87.59
CA LEU A 143 -38.85 3.06 -87.83
C LEU A 143 -39.18 3.60 -89.24
N LYS A 144 -39.81 2.78 -90.09
CA LYS A 144 -40.09 3.11 -91.51
C LYS A 144 -41.49 3.70 -91.72
N LYS A 145 -41.61 4.82 -92.45
CA LYS A 145 -42.88 5.47 -92.82
C LYS A 145 -43.58 4.70 -93.98
N PRO A 146 -44.92 4.50 -93.97
CA PRO A 146 -45.89 4.88 -92.93
C PRO A 146 -45.89 3.92 -91.73
N PHE A 147 -46.09 4.46 -90.53
CA PHE A 147 -45.98 3.71 -89.27
C PHE A 147 -47.25 2.96 -88.88
N ASP A 148 -47.08 1.79 -88.24
CA ASP A 148 -48.16 1.10 -87.54
C ASP A 148 -48.24 1.56 -86.06
N ALA A 149 -49.46 1.76 -85.56
CA ALA A 149 -49.69 2.25 -84.21
C ALA A 149 -49.21 1.26 -83.11
N ILE A 150 -49.26 -0.05 -83.38
CA ILE A 150 -48.79 -1.09 -82.46
C ILE A 150 -47.26 -1.07 -82.41
N GLU A 151 -46.59 -0.88 -83.54
CA GLU A 151 -45.13 -0.82 -83.64
C GLU A 151 -44.55 0.34 -82.83
N ILE A 152 -45.11 1.55 -82.98
CA ILE A 152 -44.74 2.74 -82.20
C ILE A 152 -44.90 2.49 -80.69
N ARG A 153 -46.03 1.90 -80.28
CA ARG A 153 -46.31 1.67 -78.85
C ARG A 153 -45.41 0.61 -78.24
N GLN A 154 -45.16 -0.50 -78.95
CA GLN A 154 -44.27 -1.56 -78.47
C GLN A 154 -42.84 -1.03 -78.31
N MET A 155 -42.37 -0.22 -79.27
CA MET A 155 -41.05 0.39 -79.23
C MET A 155 -40.90 1.35 -78.05
N ALA A 156 -41.89 2.24 -77.86
CA ALA A 156 -41.96 3.14 -76.71
C ALA A 156 -41.94 2.40 -75.38
N SER A 157 -42.72 1.32 -75.23
CA SER A 157 -42.71 0.52 -74.00
C SER A 157 -41.39 -0.20 -73.77
N ALA A 158 -40.80 -0.81 -74.80
CA ALA A 158 -39.57 -1.57 -74.67
C ALA A 158 -38.36 -0.68 -74.32
N LEU A 159 -38.18 0.44 -75.02
CA LEU A 159 -37.04 1.32 -74.82
C LEU A 159 -37.11 2.08 -73.49
N THR A 160 -38.29 2.55 -73.09
CA THR A 160 -38.46 3.20 -71.77
C THR A 160 -38.25 2.22 -70.61
N ALA A 161 -38.70 0.96 -70.74
CA ALA A 161 -38.42 -0.08 -69.76
C ALA A 161 -36.92 -0.40 -69.66
N LYS A 162 -36.22 -0.46 -70.80
CA LYS A 162 -34.78 -0.69 -70.86
C LYS A 162 -33.99 0.43 -70.18
N TRP A 163 -34.36 1.69 -70.43
CA TRP A 163 -33.77 2.84 -69.74
C TRP A 163 -33.89 2.70 -68.22
N GLN A 164 -35.10 2.38 -67.73
CA GLN A 164 -35.36 2.20 -66.30
C GLN A 164 -34.52 1.08 -65.68
N MET A 165 -34.44 -0.08 -66.35
CA MET A 165 -33.65 -1.21 -65.84
C MET A 165 -32.16 -0.87 -65.71
N THR A 166 -31.64 -0.04 -66.60
CA THR A 166 -30.24 0.37 -66.59
C THR A 166 -29.93 1.27 -65.39
N GLU A 167 -30.83 2.21 -65.06
CA GLU A 167 -30.71 3.05 -63.86
C GLU A 167 -30.81 2.23 -62.57
N ASP A 168 -31.78 1.32 -62.47
CA ASP A 168 -31.99 0.49 -61.28
C ASP A 168 -30.78 -0.42 -61.00
N ALA A 169 -30.14 -0.94 -62.04
CA ALA A 169 -28.95 -1.78 -61.93
C ALA A 169 -27.74 -0.98 -61.41
N ALA A 170 -27.52 0.23 -61.94
CA ALA A 170 -26.43 1.10 -61.49
C ALA A 170 -26.57 1.47 -60.00
N LEU A 171 -27.79 1.81 -59.55
CA LEU A 171 -28.06 2.13 -58.15
C LEU A 171 -27.79 0.94 -57.22
N LYS A 172 -28.26 -0.27 -57.59
CA LYS A 172 -28.05 -1.49 -56.80
C LYS A 172 -26.56 -1.85 -56.66
N MET A 173 -25.78 -1.67 -57.73
CA MET A 173 -24.34 -1.95 -57.68
C MET A 173 -23.64 -1.05 -56.66
N SER A 174 -23.92 0.25 -56.69
CA SER A 174 -23.32 1.21 -55.75
C SER A 174 -23.67 0.90 -54.29
N LEU A 175 -24.92 0.54 -54.00
CA LEU A 175 -25.33 0.14 -52.65
C LEU A 175 -24.64 -1.14 -52.16
N LEU A 176 -24.44 -2.10 -53.05
CA LEU A 176 -23.76 -3.36 -52.72
C LEU A 176 -22.27 -3.11 -52.42
N GLU A 177 -21.59 -2.31 -53.23
CA GLU A 177 -20.19 -1.94 -53.01
C GLU A 177 -20.00 -1.27 -51.64
N GLN A 178 -20.89 -0.32 -51.30
CA GLN A 178 -20.84 0.36 -50.01
C GLN A 178 -21.03 -0.61 -48.83
N ALA A 179 -21.98 -1.55 -48.93
CA ALA A 179 -22.22 -2.56 -47.89
C ALA A 179 -21.04 -3.53 -47.72
N VAL A 180 -20.39 -3.92 -48.82
CA VAL A 180 -19.19 -4.78 -48.79
C VAL A 180 -18.02 -4.05 -48.12
N GLU A 181 -17.80 -2.78 -48.45
CA GLU A 181 -16.74 -1.99 -47.85
C GLU A 181 -16.93 -1.83 -46.34
N GLU A 182 -18.16 -1.49 -45.91
CA GLU A 182 -18.52 -1.36 -44.50
C GLU A 182 -18.27 -2.68 -43.74
N ARG A 183 -18.74 -3.81 -44.28
CA ARG A 183 -18.56 -5.11 -43.63
C ARG A 183 -17.10 -5.56 -43.58
N THR A 184 -16.32 -5.23 -44.60
CA THR A 184 -14.88 -5.51 -44.65
C THR A 184 -14.14 -4.73 -43.57
N ARG A 185 -14.52 -3.47 -43.34
CA ARG A 185 -13.97 -2.63 -42.29
C ARG A 185 -14.27 -3.19 -40.89
N GLU A 186 -15.53 -3.54 -40.62
CA GLU A 186 -15.93 -4.14 -39.32
C GLU A 186 -15.15 -5.43 -38.99
N LEU A 187 -14.97 -6.31 -39.97
CA LEU A 187 -14.20 -7.55 -39.80
C LEU A 187 -12.71 -7.28 -39.52
N SER A 188 -12.14 -6.28 -40.21
CA SER A 188 -10.76 -5.85 -39.97
C SER A 188 -10.57 -5.32 -38.55
N ASP A 189 -11.47 -4.46 -38.08
CA ASP A 189 -11.42 -3.88 -36.73
C ASP A 189 -11.53 -4.97 -35.65
N ALA A 190 -12.45 -5.92 -35.82
CA ALA A 190 -12.57 -7.06 -34.91
C ALA A 190 -11.29 -7.91 -34.86
N ASN A 191 -10.64 -8.15 -36.00
CA ASN A 191 -9.38 -8.89 -36.07
C ASN A 191 -8.24 -8.16 -35.34
N ILE A 192 -8.14 -6.84 -35.50
CA ILE A 192 -7.12 -6.02 -34.81
C ILE A 192 -7.28 -6.10 -33.28
N ILE A 193 -8.52 -6.04 -32.77
CA ILE A 193 -8.80 -6.16 -31.33
C ILE A 193 -8.32 -7.51 -30.80
N VAL A 194 -8.63 -8.61 -31.49
CA VAL A 194 -8.18 -9.96 -31.10
C VAL A 194 -6.66 -10.06 -31.12
N GLN A 195 -6.00 -9.53 -32.16
CA GLN A 195 -4.53 -9.58 -32.27
C GLN A 195 -3.82 -8.79 -31.18
N ASN A 196 -4.41 -7.69 -30.73
CA ASN A 196 -3.84 -6.85 -29.67
C ASN A 196 -4.25 -7.28 -28.25
N SER A 197 -5.26 -8.12 -28.11
CA SER A 197 -5.66 -8.71 -26.83
C SER A 197 -4.64 -9.73 -26.30
N PRO A 198 -4.53 -9.92 -24.96
CA PRO A 198 -3.81 -11.04 -24.34
C PRO A 198 -4.59 -12.37 -24.40
N THR A 199 -5.87 -12.33 -24.80
CA THR A 199 -6.76 -13.49 -24.89
C THR A 199 -6.54 -14.27 -26.18
N ILE A 200 -6.14 -15.52 -26.09
CA ILE A 200 -6.02 -16.42 -27.25
C ILE A 200 -7.36 -17.09 -27.50
N LEU A 201 -7.81 -17.06 -28.75
CA LEU A 201 -8.98 -17.78 -29.23
C LEU A 201 -8.51 -18.96 -30.07
N TYR A 202 -9.07 -20.13 -29.83
CA TYR A 202 -8.80 -21.30 -30.66
C TYR A 202 -10.05 -22.13 -30.87
N ARG A 203 -9.99 -23.02 -31.85
CA ARG A 203 -11.09 -23.91 -32.22
C ARG A 203 -10.56 -25.30 -32.47
N LEU A 204 -11.22 -26.28 -31.88
CA LEU A 204 -10.96 -27.70 -32.06
C LEU A 204 -12.10 -28.33 -32.84
N ARG A 205 -11.80 -29.38 -33.62
CA ARG A 205 -12.84 -30.21 -34.22
C ARG A 205 -13.49 -31.11 -33.16
N GLY A 206 -14.79 -31.32 -33.24
CA GLY A 206 -15.58 -32.17 -32.32
C GLY A 206 -15.39 -33.69 -32.50
N GLU A 207 -14.29 -34.11 -33.13
CA GLU A 207 -13.94 -35.52 -33.34
C GLU A 207 -12.85 -35.96 -32.34
N PRO A 208 -12.82 -37.26 -31.95
CA PRO A 208 -11.78 -37.78 -31.06
C PRO A 208 -10.37 -37.43 -31.57
N SER A 209 -9.47 -37.08 -30.64
CA SER A 209 -8.17 -36.39 -30.82
C SER A 209 -8.22 -34.86 -30.88
N PHE A 210 -9.40 -34.25 -31.05
CA PHE A 210 -9.63 -32.80 -31.00
C PHE A 210 -8.55 -31.97 -31.70
N PRO A 211 -8.34 -32.19 -33.02
CA PRO A 211 -7.32 -31.45 -33.75
C PRO A 211 -7.60 -29.95 -33.72
N LEU A 212 -6.54 -29.17 -33.55
CA LEU A 212 -6.58 -27.71 -33.54
C LEU A 212 -6.85 -27.21 -34.97
N MET A 213 -8.02 -26.62 -35.18
CA MET A 213 -8.45 -26.09 -36.49
C MET A 213 -8.00 -24.64 -36.69
N TYR A 214 -8.01 -23.87 -35.62
CA TYR A 214 -7.68 -22.45 -35.64
C TYR A 214 -7.10 -22.04 -34.29
N ILE A 215 -6.15 -21.12 -34.31
CA ILE A 215 -5.66 -20.39 -33.14
C ILE A 215 -5.34 -18.96 -33.56
N SER A 216 -5.72 -18.00 -32.75
CA SER A 216 -5.55 -16.58 -33.05
C SER A 216 -4.08 -16.18 -33.11
N HIS A 217 -3.78 -15.21 -33.98
CA HIS A 217 -2.40 -14.81 -34.29
C HIS A 217 -1.61 -14.25 -33.10
N ASN A 218 -2.30 -13.68 -32.10
CA ASN A 218 -1.68 -13.17 -30.88
C ASN A 218 -0.98 -14.24 -30.02
N ILE A 219 -1.09 -15.54 -30.34
CA ILE A 219 -0.25 -16.58 -29.75
C ILE A 219 1.26 -16.35 -30.00
N THR A 220 1.60 -15.57 -31.04
CA THR A 220 2.96 -15.10 -31.33
C THR A 220 3.58 -14.28 -30.20
N LYS A 221 2.77 -13.59 -29.39
CA LYS A 221 3.25 -12.89 -28.19
C LYS A 221 3.84 -13.83 -27.14
N TYR A 222 3.41 -15.10 -27.17
CA TYR A 222 3.94 -16.17 -26.32
C TYR A 222 5.04 -16.99 -27.02
N GLY A 223 5.52 -16.54 -28.18
CA GLY A 223 6.63 -17.14 -28.91
C GLY A 223 6.26 -18.32 -29.82
N HIS A 224 4.97 -18.55 -30.08
CA HIS A 224 4.50 -19.63 -30.94
C HIS A 224 4.08 -19.15 -32.33
N ILE A 225 4.21 -20.01 -33.32
CA ILE A 225 3.71 -19.76 -34.68
C ILE A 225 2.37 -20.48 -34.82
N ALA A 226 1.29 -19.73 -35.04
CA ALA A 226 -0.08 -20.28 -35.13
C ALA A 226 -0.20 -21.44 -36.13
N ALA A 227 0.38 -21.27 -37.33
CA ALA A 227 0.36 -22.31 -38.37
C ALA A 227 1.10 -23.60 -37.95
N ALA A 228 2.19 -23.48 -37.17
CA ALA A 228 2.92 -24.64 -36.68
C ALA A 228 2.12 -25.42 -35.63
N LEU A 229 1.40 -24.72 -34.74
CA LEU A 229 0.53 -25.36 -33.75
C LEU A 229 -0.66 -26.07 -34.40
N VAL A 230 -1.30 -25.46 -35.39
CA VAL A 230 -2.42 -26.07 -36.15
C VAL A 230 -1.96 -27.32 -36.90
N ALA A 231 -0.72 -27.35 -37.38
CA ALA A 231 -0.14 -28.50 -38.06
C ALA A 231 0.32 -29.62 -37.10
N SER A 232 0.44 -29.34 -35.80
CA SER A 232 0.92 -30.31 -34.80
C SER A 232 -0.22 -31.21 -34.31
N ALA A 233 -0.07 -32.53 -34.50
CA ALA A 233 -1.01 -33.51 -33.96
C ALA A 233 -0.94 -33.62 -32.42
N ASN A 234 0.16 -33.17 -31.81
CA ASN A 234 0.43 -33.24 -30.38
C ASN A 234 0.50 -31.85 -29.73
N TRP A 235 -0.18 -30.86 -30.33
CA TRP A 235 -0.16 -29.46 -29.88
C TRP A 235 -0.48 -29.32 -28.38
N ALA A 236 -1.37 -30.15 -27.85
CA ALA A 236 -1.77 -30.13 -26.45
C ALA A 236 -0.63 -30.60 -25.52
N GLN A 237 0.09 -31.66 -25.87
CA GLN A 237 1.24 -32.15 -25.08
C GLN A 237 2.43 -31.17 -25.15
N GLU A 238 2.55 -30.42 -26.24
CA GLU A 238 3.60 -29.41 -26.41
C GLU A 238 3.32 -28.12 -25.63
N LEU A 239 2.05 -27.69 -25.58
CA LEU A 239 1.64 -26.46 -24.88
C LEU A 239 1.41 -26.65 -23.38
N ILE A 240 0.98 -27.83 -22.92
CA ILE A 240 0.51 -28.02 -21.55
C ILE A 240 1.59 -28.68 -20.69
N HIS A 241 1.79 -28.15 -19.49
CA HIS A 241 2.74 -28.73 -18.54
C HIS A 241 2.40 -30.20 -18.21
N PRO A 242 3.38 -31.12 -18.17
CA PRO A 242 3.15 -32.56 -17.94
C PRO A 242 2.26 -32.87 -16.72
N ASP A 243 2.53 -32.25 -15.56
CA ASP A 243 1.72 -32.46 -14.34
C ASP A 243 0.26 -32.02 -14.45
N ASP A 244 -0.06 -31.14 -15.41
CA ASP A 244 -1.40 -30.56 -15.56
C ASP A 244 -2.23 -31.30 -16.62
N GLN A 245 -1.63 -32.16 -17.46
CA GLN A 245 -2.30 -32.85 -18.56
C GLN A 245 -3.53 -33.64 -18.10
N SER A 246 -3.41 -34.44 -17.04
CA SER A 246 -4.53 -35.23 -16.51
C SER A 246 -5.73 -34.37 -16.08
N LYS A 247 -5.48 -33.15 -15.57
CA LYS A 247 -6.54 -32.22 -15.17
C LYS A 247 -7.23 -31.62 -16.40
N VAL A 248 -6.44 -31.27 -17.43
CA VAL A 248 -6.98 -30.76 -18.70
C VAL A 248 -7.81 -31.82 -19.40
N ASP A 249 -7.34 -33.07 -19.45
CA ASP A 249 -8.09 -34.19 -20.05
C ASP A 249 -9.42 -34.41 -19.33
N THR A 250 -9.43 -34.31 -18.00
CA THR A 250 -10.65 -34.39 -17.19
C THR A 250 -11.61 -33.25 -17.49
N ALA A 251 -11.09 -32.02 -17.66
CA ALA A 251 -11.91 -30.87 -18.02
C ALA A 251 -12.49 -31.02 -19.44
N MET A 252 -11.70 -31.51 -20.40
CA MET A 252 -12.15 -31.78 -21.77
C MET A 252 -13.19 -32.91 -21.82
N ALA A 253 -13.02 -33.96 -21.02
CA ALA A 253 -13.99 -35.04 -20.92
C ALA A 253 -15.36 -34.57 -20.41
N ARG A 254 -15.42 -33.52 -19.58
CA ARG A 254 -16.69 -32.91 -19.17
C ARG A 254 -17.39 -32.18 -20.32
N VAL A 255 -16.63 -31.59 -21.25
CA VAL A 255 -17.18 -30.89 -22.43
C VAL A 255 -17.84 -31.89 -23.39
N LEU A 256 -17.40 -33.15 -23.39
CA LEU A 256 -18.01 -34.22 -24.17
C LEU A 256 -19.43 -34.58 -23.73
N ASP A 257 -19.80 -34.35 -22.46
CA ASP A 257 -21.16 -34.60 -21.97
C ASP A 257 -22.19 -33.77 -22.75
N ARG A 258 -23.26 -34.42 -23.22
CA ARG A 258 -24.28 -33.85 -24.12
C ARG A 258 -24.99 -32.63 -23.52
N HIS A 259 -25.01 -32.51 -22.20
CA HIS A 259 -25.67 -31.42 -21.47
C HIS A 259 -24.70 -30.37 -20.90
N ALA A 260 -23.39 -30.51 -21.13
CA ALA A 260 -22.42 -29.56 -20.59
C ALA A 260 -22.49 -28.21 -21.34
N ALA A 261 -22.61 -27.12 -20.57
CA ALA A 261 -22.54 -25.75 -21.09
C ALA A 261 -21.11 -25.27 -21.36
N GLY A 262 -20.09 -26.05 -20.94
CA GLY A 262 -18.68 -25.72 -21.03
C GLY A 262 -17.90 -26.13 -19.78
N ALA A 263 -16.59 -25.84 -19.78
CA ALA A 263 -15.72 -26.08 -18.63
C ALA A 263 -14.64 -24.99 -18.55
N SER A 264 -14.22 -24.62 -17.35
CA SER A 264 -13.04 -23.77 -17.13
C SER A 264 -11.97 -24.57 -16.37
N ILE A 265 -10.71 -24.35 -16.71
CA ILE A 265 -9.56 -24.98 -16.07
C ILE A 265 -8.37 -24.02 -16.06
N GLU A 266 -7.61 -24.02 -14.97
CA GLU A 266 -6.33 -23.34 -14.89
C GLU A 266 -5.19 -24.34 -15.06
N PHE A 267 -4.21 -24.02 -15.91
CA PHE A 267 -3.02 -24.86 -16.10
C PHE A 267 -1.81 -24.02 -16.52
N ARG A 268 -0.62 -24.64 -16.53
CA ARG A 268 0.60 -24.01 -17.01
C ARG A 268 0.79 -24.25 -18.51
N MET A 269 0.81 -23.16 -19.28
CA MET A 269 1.11 -23.14 -20.71
C MET A 269 2.59 -22.84 -20.95
N ARG A 270 3.21 -23.61 -21.85
CA ARG A 270 4.59 -23.40 -22.29
C ARG A 270 4.65 -22.26 -23.30
N THR A 271 5.61 -21.37 -23.18
CA THR A 271 5.94 -20.35 -24.19
C THR A 271 7.00 -20.87 -25.16
N GLY A 272 7.16 -20.23 -26.32
CA GLY A 272 8.15 -20.62 -27.34
C GLY A 272 9.61 -20.58 -26.89
N ASN A 273 9.92 -19.80 -25.85
CA ASN A 273 11.24 -19.78 -25.20
C ASN A 273 11.38 -20.81 -24.06
N GLY A 274 10.37 -21.65 -23.82
CA GLY A 274 10.39 -22.73 -22.83
C GLY A 274 9.98 -22.34 -21.41
N ALA A 275 9.62 -21.08 -21.14
CA ALA A 275 9.07 -20.66 -19.85
C ALA A 275 7.62 -21.15 -19.67
N TRP A 276 7.13 -21.11 -18.43
CA TRP A 276 5.77 -21.49 -18.08
C TRP A 276 4.94 -20.27 -17.68
N ARG A 277 3.72 -20.19 -18.18
CA ARG A 277 2.72 -19.16 -17.84
C ARG A 277 1.47 -19.81 -17.29
N TRP A 278 0.89 -19.23 -16.24
CA TRP A 278 -0.41 -19.67 -15.75
C TRP A 278 -1.49 -19.12 -16.65
N VAL A 279 -2.35 -20.00 -17.17
CA VAL A 279 -3.47 -19.62 -18.02
C VAL A 279 -4.77 -20.19 -17.47
N GLU A 280 -5.85 -19.44 -17.62
CA GLU A 280 -7.22 -19.93 -17.51
C GLU A 280 -7.72 -20.25 -18.92
N ASN A 281 -8.20 -21.47 -19.12
CA ASN A 281 -8.80 -21.89 -20.36
C ASN A 281 -10.28 -22.22 -20.18
N ARG A 282 -11.12 -21.61 -21.00
CA ARG A 282 -12.55 -21.87 -21.07
C ARG A 282 -12.89 -22.61 -22.36
N TYR A 283 -13.54 -23.77 -22.21
CA TYR A 283 -14.08 -24.56 -23.30
C TYR A 283 -15.58 -24.28 -23.50
N ILE A 284 -15.98 -24.01 -24.73
CA ILE A 284 -17.35 -23.73 -25.14
C ILE A 284 -17.70 -24.74 -26.26
N PRO A 285 -18.55 -25.75 -25.99
CA PRO A 285 -18.94 -26.73 -26.99
C PRO A 285 -19.92 -26.11 -28.00
N VAL A 286 -19.68 -26.35 -29.29
CA VAL A 286 -20.59 -26.00 -30.38
C VAL A 286 -21.22 -27.29 -30.90
N ARG A 287 -22.55 -27.36 -30.87
CA ARG A 287 -23.32 -28.56 -31.19
C ARG A 287 -24.34 -28.29 -32.29
N ASP A 288 -24.71 -29.35 -33.01
CA ASP A 288 -25.85 -29.30 -33.94
C ASP A 288 -27.19 -29.43 -33.20
N ASN A 289 -28.29 -29.35 -33.96
CA ASN A 289 -29.66 -29.46 -33.43
C ASN A 289 -29.94 -30.84 -32.81
N GLU A 290 -29.19 -31.87 -33.19
CA GLU A 290 -29.24 -33.22 -32.64
C GLU A 290 -28.35 -33.40 -31.39
N GLY A 291 -27.63 -32.35 -30.97
CA GLY A 291 -26.76 -32.33 -29.80
C GLY A 291 -25.39 -33.01 -30.01
N ARG A 292 -25.02 -33.34 -31.25
CA ARG A 292 -23.68 -33.85 -31.58
C ARG A 292 -22.67 -32.71 -31.52
N LEU A 293 -21.49 -33.00 -30.99
CA LEU A 293 -20.40 -32.03 -30.88
C LEU A 293 -19.78 -31.79 -32.26
N LEU A 294 -19.88 -30.56 -32.76
CA LEU A 294 -19.27 -30.15 -34.03
C LEU A 294 -17.87 -29.60 -33.80
N GLU A 295 -17.74 -28.71 -32.82
CA GLU A 295 -16.50 -27.98 -32.53
C GLU A 295 -16.42 -27.68 -31.02
N VAL A 296 -15.21 -27.38 -30.56
CA VAL A 296 -15.00 -26.78 -29.24
C VAL A 296 -14.26 -25.47 -29.44
N GLU A 297 -14.89 -24.36 -29.05
CA GLU A 297 -14.22 -23.07 -28.98
C GLU A 297 -13.52 -22.92 -27.64
N GLY A 298 -12.31 -22.39 -27.70
CA GLY A 298 -11.44 -22.27 -26.55
C GLY A 298 -10.95 -20.84 -26.39
N ILE A 299 -10.96 -20.37 -25.13
CA ILE A 299 -10.50 -19.04 -24.75
C ILE A 299 -9.41 -19.22 -23.70
N ILE A 300 -8.16 -18.88 -24.03
CA ILE A 300 -7.03 -18.88 -23.09
C ILE A 300 -6.75 -17.45 -22.65
N ILE A 301 -6.73 -17.23 -21.33
CA ILE A 301 -6.43 -15.95 -20.70
C ILE A 301 -5.17 -16.13 -19.85
N ASP A 302 -4.14 -15.30 -20.05
CA ASP A 302 -2.97 -15.29 -19.16
C ASP A 302 -3.37 -14.72 -17.79
N ILE A 303 -3.23 -15.54 -16.76
CA ILE A 303 -3.52 -15.21 -15.35
C ILE A 303 -2.24 -15.22 -14.50
N THR A 304 -1.07 -15.20 -15.13
CA THR A 304 0.23 -15.27 -14.44
C THR A 304 0.40 -14.10 -13.46
N GLU A 305 0.05 -12.88 -13.85
CA GLU A 305 0.10 -11.72 -12.95
C GLU A 305 -0.86 -11.86 -11.76
N ARG A 306 -2.07 -12.39 -11.99
CA ARG A 306 -3.03 -12.70 -10.93
C ARG A 306 -2.45 -13.71 -9.94
N LYS A 307 -1.89 -14.83 -10.42
CA LYS A 307 -1.28 -15.86 -9.57
C LYS A 307 -0.07 -15.34 -8.78
N MET A 308 0.82 -14.57 -9.42
CA MET A 308 1.96 -13.96 -8.73
C MET A 308 1.50 -12.95 -7.67
N ALA A 309 0.45 -12.17 -7.95
CA ALA A 309 -0.12 -11.24 -6.97
C ALA A 309 -0.77 -11.98 -5.79
N GLU A 310 -1.53 -13.06 -6.05
CA GLU A 310 -2.12 -13.92 -5.02
C GLU A 310 -1.04 -14.55 -4.11
N GLU A 311 0.03 -15.10 -4.68
CA GLU A 311 1.16 -15.64 -3.92
C GLU A 311 1.87 -14.57 -3.10
N LYS A 312 2.08 -13.37 -3.68
CA LYS A 312 2.69 -12.24 -2.97
C LYS A 312 1.81 -11.73 -1.83
N ILE A 313 0.49 -11.65 -2.03
CA ILE A 313 -0.48 -11.28 -0.99
C ILE A 313 -0.48 -12.34 0.12
N ALA A 314 -0.48 -13.62 -0.23
CA ALA A 314 -0.42 -14.71 0.75
C ALA A 314 0.89 -14.69 1.55
N LEU A 315 2.01 -14.35 0.92
CA LEU A 315 3.30 -14.17 1.59
C LEU A 315 3.28 -12.95 2.52
N LEU A 316 2.82 -11.79 2.05
CA LEU A 316 2.69 -10.56 2.86
C LEU A 316 1.73 -10.72 4.03
N ALA A 317 0.67 -11.53 3.87
CA ALA A 317 -0.26 -11.85 4.94
C ALA A 317 0.40 -12.69 6.05
N ARG A 318 1.51 -13.39 5.77
CA ARG A 318 2.13 -14.34 6.71
C ARG A 318 3.53 -13.94 7.21
N THR A 319 4.28 -13.15 6.45
CA THR A 319 5.68 -12.82 6.75
C THR A 319 5.92 -11.32 6.88
N ASP A 320 6.91 -10.95 7.70
CA ASP A 320 7.43 -9.59 7.77
C ASP A 320 8.25 -9.27 6.51
N GLY A 321 7.91 -8.18 5.84
CA GLY A 321 8.48 -7.83 4.53
C GLY A 321 9.97 -7.45 4.55
N LEU A 322 10.52 -7.09 5.72
CA LEU A 322 11.94 -6.72 5.85
C LEU A 322 12.82 -7.92 6.19
N THR A 323 12.38 -8.75 7.15
CA THR A 323 13.18 -9.83 7.73
C THR A 323 12.87 -11.23 7.17
N GLY A 324 11.72 -11.39 6.52
CA GLY A 324 11.23 -12.69 6.03
C GLY A 324 10.82 -13.66 7.14
N LEU A 325 10.78 -13.21 8.40
CA LEU A 325 10.24 -13.97 9.54
C LEU A 325 8.72 -14.02 9.49
N ALA A 326 8.11 -14.85 10.36
CA ALA A 326 6.67 -14.78 10.56
C ALA A 326 6.26 -13.36 11.04
N ASN A 327 5.11 -12.87 10.58
CA ASN A 327 4.55 -11.64 11.11
C ASN A 327 3.73 -11.90 12.39
N ARG A 328 3.27 -10.82 13.03
CA ARG A 328 2.42 -10.88 14.23
C ARG A 328 1.19 -11.78 14.05
N ALA A 329 0.49 -11.69 12.93
CA ALA A 329 -0.71 -12.49 12.67
C ALA A 329 -0.40 -13.99 12.67
N THR A 330 0.67 -14.40 11.99
CA THR A 330 1.10 -15.81 11.91
C THR A 330 1.56 -16.33 13.27
N LEU A 331 2.28 -15.53 14.05
CA LEU A 331 2.66 -15.91 15.40
C LEU A 331 1.43 -16.16 16.29
N ILE A 332 0.47 -15.25 16.28
CA ILE A 332 -0.76 -15.36 17.07
C ILE A 332 -1.53 -16.62 16.68
N GLU A 333 -1.67 -16.89 15.38
CA GLU A 333 -2.33 -18.11 14.89
C GLU A 333 -1.61 -19.37 15.40
N ARG A 334 -0.28 -19.43 15.28
CA ARG A 334 0.53 -20.56 15.76
C ARG A 334 0.46 -20.73 17.27
N LEU A 335 0.45 -19.64 18.02
CA LEU A 335 0.29 -19.67 19.47
C LEU A 335 -1.08 -20.25 19.87
N HIS A 336 -2.17 -19.85 19.20
CA HIS A 336 -3.49 -20.40 19.46
C HIS A 336 -3.55 -21.91 19.15
N GLN A 337 -2.90 -22.34 18.07
CA GLN A 337 -2.78 -23.77 17.73
C GLN A 337 -2.01 -24.54 18.81
N ALA A 338 -0.87 -24.03 19.26
CA ALA A 338 -0.05 -24.64 20.31
C ALA A 338 -0.81 -24.69 21.64
N PHE A 339 -1.50 -23.62 22.02
CA PHE A 339 -2.32 -23.55 23.24
C PHE A 339 -3.45 -24.59 23.22
N ALA A 340 -4.17 -24.69 22.10
CA ALA A 340 -5.24 -25.67 21.94
C ALA A 340 -4.72 -27.12 21.95
N ALA A 341 -3.53 -27.36 21.41
CA ALA A 341 -2.88 -28.68 21.43
C ALA A 341 -2.42 -29.06 22.85
N ALA A 342 -1.76 -28.15 23.57
CA ALA A 342 -1.29 -28.37 24.94
C ALA A 342 -2.46 -28.66 25.90
N ARG A 343 -3.60 -27.96 25.75
CA ARG A 343 -4.84 -28.26 26.49
C ARG A 343 -5.38 -29.69 26.25
N ARG A 344 -5.04 -30.31 25.12
CA ARG A 344 -5.40 -31.69 24.78
C ARG A 344 -4.32 -32.71 25.15
N GLY A 345 -3.29 -32.30 25.89
CA GLY A 345 -2.21 -33.18 26.37
C GLY A 345 -1.00 -33.28 25.44
N ALA A 346 -0.84 -32.38 24.46
CA ALA A 346 0.43 -32.23 23.75
C ALA A 346 1.53 -31.69 24.68
N ALA A 347 2.78 -31.71 24.20
CA ALA A 347 3.92 -31.14 24.93
C ALA A 347 3.70 -29.65 25.25
N THR A 348 4.29 -29.18 26.34
CA THR A 348 4.19 -27.76 26.72
C THR A 348 5.10 -26.92 25.83
N PHE A 349 4.92 -25.60 25.89
CA PHE A 349 5.62 -24.64 25.03
C PHE A 349 5.92 -23.37 25.84
N ALA A 350 6.79 -22.52 25.30
CA ALA A 350 7.14 -21.24 25.91
C ALA A 350 7.11 -20.11 24.87
N MET A 351 6.65 -18.95 25.31
CA MET A 351 6.55 -17.72 24.54
C MET A 351 7.65 -16.75 24.99
N PHE A 352 8.43 -16.24 24.03
CA PHE A 352 9.49 -15.27 24.26
C PHE A 352 9.14 -13.98 23.54
N TYR A 353 9.19 -12.86 24.26
CA TYR A 353 9.12 -11.52 23.70
C TYR A 353 10.51 -10.89 23.81
N LEU A 354 10.99 -10.28 22.74
CA LEU A 354 12.34 -9.74 22.63
C LEU A 354 12.27 -8.31 22.13
N ASP A 355 13.10 -7.44 22.70
CA ASP A 355 13.22 -6.05 22.29
C ASP A 355 14.70 -5.67 22.22
N LEU A 356 15.10 -5.07 21.10
CA LEU A 356 16.47 -4.61 20.92
C LEU A 356 16.71 -3.33 21.71
N ASP A 357 17.61 -3.42 22.69
CA ASP A 357 17.88 -2.30 23.57
C ASP A 357 18.48 -1.12 22.80
N HIS A 358 17.90 0.06 22.99
CA HIS A 358 18.38 1.30 22.39
C HIS A 358 18.41 1.34 20.84
N PHE A 359 17.64 0.49 20.14
CA PHE A 359 17.60 0.49 18.66
C PHE A 359 17.30 1.86 18.05
N LYS A 360 16.42 2.66 18.67
CA LYS A 360 16.14 4.03 18.24
C LYS A 360 17.40 4.90 18.13
N ARG A 361 18.37 4.76 19.05
CA ARG A 361 19.63 5.51 19.00
C ARG A 361 20.46 5.18 17.77
N ILE A 362 20.38 3.94 17.29
CA ILE A 362 21.08 3.48 16.09
C ILE A 362 20.44 4.14 14.87
N ASN A 363 19.12 4.13 14.75
CA ASN A 363 18.41 4.85 13.68
C ASN A 363 18.70 6.36 13.70
N ASP A 364 18.67 6.97 14.87
CA ASP A 364 18.91 8.41 15.03
C ASP A 364 20.37 8.81 14.72
N SER A 365 21.33 7.88 14.80
CA SER A 365 22.76 8.16 14.62
C SER A 365 23.33 7.69 13.28
N LEU A 366 22.82 6.58 12.73
CA LEU A 366 23.32 5.94 11.50
C LEU A 366 22.26 5.87 10.38
N GLY A 367 21.02 6.30 10.67
CA GLY A 367 19.92 6.32 9.71
C GLY A 367 19.17 4.99 9.61
N HIS A 368 17.92 5.07 9.14
CA HIS A 368 17.04 3.91 8.94
C HIS A 368 17.63 2.79 8.06
N PRO A 369 18.37 3.05 6.96
CA PRO A 369 18.94 1.97 6.16
C PRO A 369 19.88 1.04 6.92
N VAL A 370 20.67 1.58 7.86
CA VAL A 370 21.58 0.77 8.71
C VAL A 370 20.77 0.02 9.77
N GLY A 371 19.72 0.63 10.32
CA GLY A 371 18.78 -0.04 11.21
C GLY A 371 18.07 -1.22 10.56
N ASP A 372 17.68 -1.08 9.29
CA ASP A 372 17.04 -2.16 8.53
C ASP A 372 18.01 -3.35 8.32
N LEU A 373 19.27 -3.08 7.97
CA LEU A 373 20.31 -4.11 7.90
C LEU A 373 20.54 -4.80 9.25
N LEU A 374 20.51 -4.04 10.35
CA LEU A 374 20.63 -4.59 11.70
C LEU A 374 19.46 -5.55 12.00
N LEU A 375 18.22 -5.17 11.68
CA LEU A 375 17.05 -6.00 11.91
C LEU A 375 17.08 -7.31 11.10
N GLN A 376 17.55 -7.26 9.85
CA GLN A 376 17.75 -8.44 9.01
C GLN A 376 18.79 -9.40 9.61
N GLU A 377 19.89 -8.85 10.12
CA GLU A 377 20.98 -9.60 10.71
C GLU A 377 20.60 -10.18 12.09
N VAL A 378 19.85 -9.44 12.90
CA VAL A 378 19.21 -9.93 14.15
C VAL A 378 18.28 -11.10 13.84
N ALA A 379 17.39 -10.96 12.87
CA ALA A 379 16.48 -12.03 12.45
C ALA A 379 17.23 -13.31 12.08
N ARG A 380 18.32 -13.17 11.32
CA ARG A 380 19.19 -14.28 10.93
C ARG A 380 19.84 -14.97 12.13
N ARG A 381 20.36 -14.20 13.09
CA ARG A 381 20.97 -14.73 14.31
C ARG A 381 19.97 -15.45 15.21
N ILE A 382 18.77 -14.89 15.41
CA ILE A 382 17.71 -15.54 16.18
C ILE A 382 17.33 -16.88 15.52
N LYS A 383 17.15 -16.89 14.19
CA LYS A 383 16.78 -18.09 13.44
C LYS A 383 17.83 -19.21 13.53
N ALA A 384 19.11 -18.85 13.64
CA ALA A 384 20.20 -19.82 13.85
C ALA A 384 20.24 -20.39 15.29
N CYS A 385 19.60 -19.72 16.25
CA CYS A 385 19.57 -20.18 17.64
C CYS A 385 18.47 -21.22 17.91
N VAL A 386 17.36 -21.16 17.17
CA VAL A 386 16.15 -21.99 17.37
C VAL A 386 16.14 -23.26 16.51
N ARG A 387 15.19 -24.18 16.78
CA ARG A 387 14.96 -25.38 15.97
C ARG A 387 14.02 -25.09 14.80
N GLU A 388 13.96 -25.99 13.82
CA GLU A 388 13.07 -25.85 12.66
C GLU A 388 11.58 -25.84 13.03
N ASN A 389 11.21 -26.53 14.12
CA ASN A 389 9.83 -26.54 14.62
C ASN A 389 9.45 -25.25 15.37
N ASP A 390 10.42 -24.49 15.88
CA ASP A 390 10.15 -23.25 16.61
C ASP A 390 9.74 -22.14 15.64
N VAL A 391 8.87 -21.24 16.10
CA VAL A 391 8.42 -20.11 15.27
C VAL A 391 9.15 -18.84 15.72
N VAL A 392 9.84 -18.18 14.80
CA VAL A 392 10.43 -16.85 15.01
C VAL A 392 9.63 -15.83 14.23
N ALA A 393 9.22 -14.77 14.92
CA ALA A 393 8.42 -13.70 14.35
C ALA A 393 9.00 -12.32 14.65
N ARG A 394 8.70 -11.37 13.77
CA ARG A 394 8.87 -9.94 14.04
C ARG A 394 7.51 -9.30 14.20
N LEU A 395 7.34 -8.55 15.28
CA LEU A 395 6.05 -7.98 15.66
C LEU A 395 5.86 -6.56 15.14
N GLY A 396 6.97 -5.84 14.97
CA GLY A 396 7.04 -4.49 14.44
C GLY A 396 8.23 -3.75 15.08
N GLY A 397 8.77 -2.73 14.41
CA GLY A 397 9.90 -1.97 14.95
C GLY A 397 11.10 -2.87 15.28
N ASP A 398 11.55 -2.82 16.53
CA ASP A 398 12.62 -3.58 17.17
C ASP A 398 12.14 -4.81 17.96
N GLU A 399 10.85 -5.15 17.89
CA GLU A 399 10.26 -6.25 18.64
C GLU A 399 10.27 -7.56 17.86
N PHE A 400 10.79 -8.61 18.50
CA PHE A 400 10.81 -9.98 18.01
C PHE A 400 10.13 -10.92 18.99
N ALA A 401 9.74 -12.09 18.49
CA ALA A 401 9.10 -13.12 19.28
C ALA A 401 9.58 -14.50 18.88
N ILE A 402 9.66 -15.41 19.86
CA ILE A 402 9.93 -16.82 19.64
C ILE A 402 8.83 -17.63 20.33
N LEU A 403 8.18 -18.52 19.58
CA LEU A 403 7.34 -19.58 20.14
C LEU A 403 8.15 -20.87 20.11
N GLN A 404 8.63 -21.28 21.27
CA GLN A 404 9.39 -22.51 21.45
C GLN A 404 8.43 -23.67 21.69
N LEU A 405 8.42 -24.65 20.79
CA LEU A 405 7.54 -25.81 20.88
C LEU A 405 8.25 -27.00 21.55
N ASP A 406 7.45 -27.98 22.00
CA ASP A 406 7.93 -29.25 22.57
C ASP A 406 8.92 -29.06 23.74
N VAL A 407 8.60 -28.13 24.64
CA VAL A 407 9.37 -27.88 25.86
C VAL A 407 8.95 -28.89 26.91
N SER A 408 9.90 -29.68 27.43
CA SER A 408 9.63 -30.63 28.51
C SER A 408 10.13 -30.15 29.87
N ASP A 409 11.07 -29.20 29.88
CA ASP A 409 11.74 -28.66 31.07
C ASP A 409 11.97 -27.15 30.89
N PRO A 410 11.53 -26.29 31.83
CA PRO A 410 11.80 -24.86 31.83
C PRO A 410 13.28 -24.47 31.67
N THR A 411 14.23 -25.32 32.07
CA THR A 411 15.67 -25.06 31.86
C THR A 411 16.04 -24.95 30.39
N GLN A 412 15.32 -25.63 29.50
CA GLN A 412 15.53 -25.54 28.05
C GLN A 412 15.19 -24.15 27.51
N SER A 413 14.16 -23.51 28.07
CA SER A 413 13.78 -22.15 27.71
C SER A 413 14.79 -21.13 28.22
N ALA A 414 15.32 -21.33 29.42
CA ALA A 414 16.41 -20.51 29.96
C ALA A 414 17.68 -20.63 29.09
N GLY A 415 18.02 -21.86 28.68
CA GLY A 415 19.15 -22.12 27.78
C GLY A 415 18.99 -21.45 26.41
N LEU A 416 17.79 -21.48 25.83
CA LEU A 416 17.50 -20.78 24.58
C LEU A 416 17.61 -19.25 24.74
N ALA A 417 17.07 -18.69 25.83
CA ALA A 417 17.16 -17.26 26.10
C ALA A 417 18.61 -16.77 26.20
N ALA A 418 19.44 -17.48 26.98
CA ALA A 418 20.86 -17.18 27.10
C ALA A 418 21.57 -17.27 25.73
N LYS A 419 21.31 -18.33 24.98
CA LYS A 419 21.88 -18.52 23.63
C LYS A 419 21.50 -17.40 22.67
N VAL A 420 20.25 -16.94 22.68
CA VAL A 420 19.79 -15.84 21.84
C VAL A 420 20.43 -14.52 22.28
N ARG A 421 20.43 -14.22 23.58
CA ARG A 421 21.08 -13.01 24.12
C ARG A 421 22.55 -12.94 23.71
N ASP A 422 23.31 -14.01 23.94
CA ASP A 422 24.75 -14.03 23.69
C ASP A 422 25.07 -13.91 22.19
N ALA A 423 24.23 -14.50 21.33
CA ALA A 423 24.35 -14.34 19.88
C ALA A 423 24.09 -12.90 19.40
N LEU A 424 23.16 -12.19 20.05
CA LEU A 424 22.80 -10.82 19.69
C LEU A 424 23.77 -9.77 20.26
N VAL A 425 24.44 -10.04 21.39
CA VAL A 425 25.46 -9.11 21.94
C VAL A 425 26.73 -9.03 21.08
N SER A 426 26.99 -10.05 20.25
CA SER A 426 28.17 -10.09 19.39
C SER A 426 28.18 -8.90 18.38
N PRO A 427 29.33 -8.25 18.10
CA PRO A 427 29.39 -7.08 17.21
C PRO A 427 28.81 -7.35 15.80
N TYR A 428 28.30 -6.29 15.18
CA TYR A 428 27.73 -6.29 13.83
C TYR A 428 28.57 -5.41 12.92
N SER A 429 29.02 -5.94 11.78
CA SER A 429 29.68 -5.13 10.75
C SER A 429 28.65 -4.78 9.68
N LEU A 430 28.14 -3.54 9.71
CA LEU A 430 27.02 -3.09 8.87
C LEU A 430 27.42 -1.81 8.12
N ALA A 431 27.49 -1.91 6.78
CA ALA A 431 27.86 -0.81 5.91
C ALA A 431 29.18 -0.10 6.33
N GLY A 432 30.15 -0.87 6.83
CA GLY A 432 31.44 -0.36 7.30
C GLY A 432 31.47 0.17 8.74
N ASN A 433 30.35 0.10 9.49
CA ASN A 433 30.27 0.48 10.89
C ASN A 433 30.27 -0.76 11.80
N ASP A 434 30.95 -0.67 12.95
CA ASP A 434 30.84 -1.66 14.02
C ASP A 434 29.72 -1.23 14.99
N VAL A 435 28.61 -1.97 14.94
CA VAL A 435 27.43 -1.73 15.77
C VAL A 435 27.36 -2.77 16.89
N ARG A 436 27.02 -2.33 18.10
CA ARG A 436 26.71 -3.21 19.24
C ARG A 436 25.30 -2.91 19.72
N VAL A 437 24.51 -3.98 19.88
CA VAL A 437 23.16 -3.93 20.42
C VAL A 437 23.00 -5.06 21.42
N SER A 438 22.22 -4.84 22.47
CA SER A 438 21.81 -5.90 23.39
C SER A 438 20.32 -6.18 23.23
N VAL A 439 19.83 -7.22 23.89
CA VAL A 439 18.42 -7.60 23.84
C VAL A 439 17.89 -7.81 25.25
N SER A 440 16.71 -7.27 25.51
CA SER A 440 15.91 -7.64 26.67
C SER A 440 14.92 -8.71 26.27
N ILE A 441 14.74 -9.74 27.09
CA ILE A 441 13.88 -10.90 26.79
C ILE A 441 12.89 -11.14 27.94
N GLY A 442 11.62 -11.33 27.61
CA GLY A 442 10.58 -11.79 28.53
C GLY A 442 10.08 -13.16 28.12
N ILE A 443 9.93 -14.07 29.08
CA ILE A 443 9.57 -15.47 28.82
C ILE A 443 8.30 -15.81 29.60
N SER A 444 7.28 -16.36 28.93
CA SER A 444 6.12 -16.95 29.58
C SER A 444 5.97 -18.41 29.18
N SER A 445 5.98 -19.30 30.16
CA SER A 445 5.82 -20.73 29.95
C SER A 445 4.35 -21.12 30.03
N TYR A 446 3.89 -21.98 29.13
CA TYR A 446 2.56 -22.57 29.26
C TYR A 446 2.47 -23.38 30.56
N SER A 447 1.42 -23.12 31.33
CA SER A 447 1.00 -23.94 32.45
C SER A 447 -0.50 -24.25 32.34
N PRO A 448 -0.99 -25.33 32.98
CA PRO A 448 -2.43 -25.62 33.03
C PRO A 448 -3.27 -24.50 33.67
N ALA A 449 -2.65 -23.60 34.45
CA ALA A 449 -3.30 -22.45 35.06
C ALA A 449 -3.50 -21.28 34.09
N CYS A 450 -2.83 -21.27 32.92
CA CYS A 450 -2.99 -20.23 31.91
C CYS A 450 -4.40 -20.29 31.29
N THR A 451 -5.10 -19.16 31.29
CA THR A 451 -6.51 -19.07 30.85
C THR A 451 -6.67 -18.86 29.34
N SER A 452 -5.69 -18.21 28.68
CA SER A 452 -5.75 -17.91 27.24
C SER A 452 -4.36 -17.75 26.60
N ALA A 453 -4.31 -17.89 25.28
CA ALA A 453 -3.12 -17.61 24.47
C ALA A 453 -2.72 -16.13 24.55
N ASP A 454 -3.69 -15.22 24.49
CA ASP A 454 -3.44 -13.77 24.65
C ASP A 454 -2.88 -13.44 26.03
N GLY A 455 -3.31 -14.15 27.08
CA GLY A 455 -2.76 -14.03 28.43
C GLY A 455 -1.27 -14.35 28.47
N LEU A 456 -0.81 -15.40 27.77
CA LEU A 456 0.61 -15.74 27.68
C LEU A 456 1.45 -14.66 26.99
N LEU A 457 0.90 -13.99 25.98
CA LEU A 457 1.56 -12.85 25.32
C LEU A 457 1.75 -11.69 26.29
N THR A 458 0.68 -11.31 27.00
CA THR A 458 0.74 -10.25 28.03
C THR A 458 1.75 -10.60 29.12
N GLN A 459 1.76 -11.84 29.58
CA GLN A 459 2.71 -12.31 30.59
C GLN A 459 4.17 -12.23 30.12
N ALA A 460 4.45 -12.61 28.86
CA ALA A 460 5.78 -12.50 28.29
C ALA A 460 6.23 -11.04 28.15
N ASP A 461 5.32 -10.14 27.75
CA ASP A 461 5.59 -8.70 27.65
C ASP A 461 5.89 -8.08 29.04
N MET A 462 5.15 -8.48 30.08
CA MET A 462 5.43 -8.03 31.45
C MET A 462 6.80 -8.51 31.95
N ALA A 463 7.19 -9.73 31.63
CA ALA A 463 8.52 -10.24 31.94
C ALA A 463 9.63 -9.49 31.15
N LEU A 464 9.35 -9.10 29.91
CA LEU A 464 10.27 -8.31 29.09
C LEU A 464 10.50 -6.93 29.70
N TYR A 465 9.42 -6.29 30.15
CA TYR A 465 9.49 -5.03 30.85
C TYR A 465 10.41 -5.11 32.10
N ARG A 466 10.30 -6.19 32.88
CA ARG A 466 11.18 -6.43 34.04
C ARG A 466 12.66 -6.58 33.62
N SER A 467 12.93 -7.29 32.53
CA SER A 467 14.29 -7.39 31.98
C SER A 467 14.86 -6.02 31.62
N LYS A 468 14.05 -5.12 31.06
CA LYS A 468 14.47 -3.75 30.73
C LYS A 468 14.79 -2.91 31.98
N GLU A 469 14.06 -3.10 33.07
CA GLU A 469 14.27 -2.35 34.31
C GLU A 469 15.48 -2.79 35.10
N LYS A 470 15.71 -4.09 35.21
CA LYS A 470 16.82 -4.65 35.99
C LYS A 470 18.19 -4.53 35.29
N GLY A 471 18.34 -3.60 34.35
CA GLY A 471 19.62 -3.33 33.67
C GLY A 471 19.71 -3.74 32.20
N ARG A 472 18.61 -4.19 31.56
CA ARG A 472 18.58 -4.66 30.15
C ARG A 472 19.54 -5.82 29.89
N ASN A 473 19.75 -6.20 28.63
CA ASN A 473 20.69 -7.27 28.23
C ASN A 473 20.53 -8.59 29.02
N GLN A 474 19.29 -9.00 29.29
CA GLN A 474 18.98 -10.14 30.14
C GLN A 474 17.59 -10.69 29.86
N TYR A 475 17.28 -11.82 30.48
CA TYR A 475 15.97 -12.45 30.37
C TYR A 475 15.32 -12.66 31.73
N HIS A 476 14.00 -12.62 31.76
CA HIS A 476 13.19 -12.94 32.94
C HIS A 476 12.02 -13.85 32.54
N PHE A 477 11.70 -14.79 33.42
CA PHE A 477 10.46 -15.55 33.34
C PHE A 477 9.34 -14.75 33.99
N HIS A 478 8.14 -14.85 33.43
CA HIS A 478 6.92 -14.40 34.07
C HIS A 478 6.69 -15.19 35.37
N SER A 479 6.49 -14.47 36.48
CA SER A 479 6.08 -15.01 37.77
C SER A 479 4.99 -14.12 38.37
N GLU A 480 4.18 -14.63 39.29
CA GLU A 480 3.06 -13.87 39.87
C GLU A 480 3.55 -12.62 40.64
N GLU A 481 4.76 -12.68 41.21
CA GLU A 481 5.39 -11.53 41.84
C GLU A 481 5.68 -10.38 40.84
N ILE A 482 5.86 -10.68 39.55
CA ILE A 482 6.05 -9.67 38.50
C ILE A 482 4.75 -8.93 38.19
N ASN A 483 3.63 -9.66 38.16
CA ASN A 483 2.31 -9.03 37.97
C ASN A 483 2.03 -8.01 39.08
N GLN A 484 2.24 -8.44 40.32
CA GLN A 484 2.03 -7.60 41.49
C GLN A 484 2.94 -6.36 41.45
N GLU A 485 4.24 -6.53 41.14
CA GLU A 485 5.21 -5.43 41.09
C GLU A 485 4.87 -4.38 40.01
N VAL A 486 4.43 -4.79 38.82
CA VAL A 486 4.05 -3.84 37.75
C VAL A 486 2.75 -3.11 38.07
N VAL A 487 1.74 -3.82 38.60
CA VAL A 487 0.46 -3.22 39.01
C VAL A 487 0.68 -2.22 40.14
N GLU A 488 1.47 -2.59 41.16
CA GLU A 488 1.80 -1.72 42.28
C GLU A 488 2.54 -0.46 41.83
N ARG A 489 3.47 -0.56 40.87
CA ARG A 489 4.17 0.62 40.35
C ARG A 489 3.27 1.57 39.58
N MET A 490 2.31 1.04 38.81
CA MET A 490 1.31 1.87 38.14
C MET A 490 0.39 2.57 39.14
N ALA A 491 0.00 1.89 40.22
CA ALA A 491 -0.74 2.50 41.33
C ALA A 491 0.07 3.62 42.00
N ILE A 492 1.31 3.33 42.41
CA ILE A 492 2.23 4.32 43.02
C ILE A 492 2.39 5.56 42.12
N ALA A 493 2.53 5.39 40.80
CA ALA A 493 2.67 6.52 39.89
C ALA A 493 1.38 7.37 39.76
N SER A 494 0.21 6.73 39.81
CA SER A 494 -1.08 7.40 39.83
C SER A 494 -1.25 8.20 41.12
N ASP A 495 -1.03 7.53 42.25
CA ASP A 495 -1.22 8.08 43.60
C ASP A 495 -0.24 9.25 43.85
N LEU A 496 0.99 9.19 43.31
CA LEU A 496 1.99 10.25 43.49
C LEU A 496 1.54 11.59 42.93
N ARG A 497 0.75 11.58 41.83
CA ARG A 497 0.24 12.82 41.24
C ARG A 497 -0.77 13.50 42.17
N GLU A 498 -1.59 12.71 42.85
CA GLU A 498 -2.53 13.21 43.87
C GLU A 498 -1.79 13.66 45.15
N ALA A 499 -0.74 12.93 45.54
CA ALA A 499 0.05 13.20 46.74
C ALA A 499 0.72 14.59 46.75
N ILE A 500 1.14 15.08 45.57
CA ILE A 500 1.71 16.42 45.42
C ILE A 500 0.68 17.51 45.80
N GLU A 501 -0.60 17.29 45.52
CA GLU A 501 -1.70 18.22 45.84
C GLU A 501 -2.20 18.07 47.28
N ARG A 502 -2.12 16.85 47.84
CA ARG A 502 -2.66 16.50 49.17
C ARG A 502 -1.70 16.72 50.34
N GLU A 503 -0.56 17.37 50.12
CA GLU A 503 0.48 17.61 51.13
C GLU A 503 0.99 16.31 51.82
N GLU A 504 0.99 15.19 51.09
CA GLU A 504 1.45 13.89 51.62
C GLU A 504 2.98 13.72 51.53
N LEU A 505 3.66 14.62 50.84
CA LEU A 505 5.10 14.61 50.65
C LEU A 505 5.80 15.46 51.70
N GLU A 506 6.96 15.00 52.17
CA GLU A 506 7.86 15.76 53.05
C GLU A 506 9.31 15.64 52.60
N LEU A 507 10.16 16.56 53.08
CA LEU A 507 11.60 16.53 52.83
C LEU A 507 12.33 16.16 54.12
N HIS A 508 13.18 15.15 54.00
CA HIS A 508 14.24 14.84 54.96
C HIS A 508 15.56 15.38 54.42
N TYR A 509 16.50 15.66 55.31
CA TYR A 509 17.76 16.32 55.00
C TYR A 509 18.92 15.47 55.51
N TRP A 510 19.82 15.11 54.60
CA TRP A 510 21.02 14.36 54.93
C TRP A 510 22.21 15.32 54.98
N PRO A 511 22.88 15.49 56.13
CA PRO A 511 24.03 16.39 56.24
C PRO A 511 25.23 15.90 55.43
N GLU A 512 25.86 16.85 54.74
CA GLU A 512 27.19 16.70 54.16
C GLU A 512 28.20 17.42 55.01
N VAL A 513 29.26 16.73 55.41
CA VAL A 513 30.26 17.26 56.33
C VAL A 513 31.65 17.31 55.70
N ASP A 514 32.49 18.21 56.21
CA ASP A 514 33.92 18.14 55.99
C ASP A 514 34.48 16.87 56.66
N LEU A 515 35.11 15.98 55.89
CA LEU A 515 35.55 14.67 56.39
C LEU A 515 36.53 14.80 57.57
N SER A 516 37.31 15.89 57.63
CA SER A 516 38.33 16.10 58.65
C SER A 516 37.74 16.66 59.96
N SER A 517 36.93 17.70 59.88
CA SER A 517 36.45 18.48 61.02
C SER A 517 35.04 18.12 61.47
N GLY A 518 34.26 17.40 60.64
CA GLY A 518 32.84 17.12 60.88
C GLY A 518 31.95 18.35 60.72
N ARG A 519 32.49 19.51 60.29
CA ARG A 519 31.71 20.72 60.05
C ARG A 519 30.69 20.48 58.93
N ILE A 520 29.45 20.90 59.14
CA ILE A 520 28.39 20.78 58.12
C ILE A 520 28.68 21.77 56.98
N LEU A 521 28.77 21.26 55.76
CA LEU A 521 29.04 22.00 54.53
C LEU A 521 27.82 22.10 53.62
N GLY A 522 26.86 21.19 53.77
CA GLY A 522 25.64 21.16 52.98
C GLY A 522 24.57 20.27 53.58
N MET A 523 23.38 20.32 52.98
CA MET A 523 22.26 19.43 53.28
C MET A 523 21.70 18.89 51.97
N GLU A 524 21.60 17.58 51.81
CA GLU A 524 20.91 16.98 50.67
C GLU A 524 19.43 16.78 51.00
N ALA A 525 18.55 17.35 50.17
CA ALA A 525 17.11 17.20 50.32
C ALA A 525 16.64 15.89 49.70
N GLN A 526 16.06 15.02 50.51
CA GLN A 526 15.47 13.76 50.09
C GLN A 526 13.97 13.78 50.32
N VAL A 527 13.23 13.44 49.26
CA VAL A 527 11.78 13.30 49.36
C VAL A 527 11.41 12.03 50.10
N ARG A 528 10.38 12.14 50.96
CA ARG A 528 9.68 11.05 51.61
C ARG A 528 8.19 11.24 51.38
N TRP A 529 7.45 10.13 51.26
CA TRP A 529 6.01 10.17 50.99
C TRP A 529 5.25 9.46 52.11
N ASN A 530 4.43 10.22 52.84
CA ASN A 530 3.48 9.70 53.82
C ASN A 530 2.24 9.14 53.09
N HIS A 531 2.37 7.95 52.51
CA HIS A 531 1.29 7.32 51.76
C HIS A 531 0.19 6.82 52.72
N PRO A 532 -1.10 7.09 52.45
CA PRO A 532 -2.21 6.79 53.38
C PRO A 532 -2.32 5.29 53.71
N GLU A 533 -2.14 4.41 52.73
CA GLU A 533 -2.21 2.96 52.93
C GLU A 533 -0.86 2.28 53.19
N ARG A 534 0.24 2.77 52.59
CA ARG A 534 1.55 2.11 52.59
C ARG A 534 2.52 2.65 53.65
N GLY A 535 2.13 3.69 54.39
CA GLY A 535 2.99 4.35 55.36
C GLY A 535 4.07 5.22 54.71
N LEU A 536 5.17 5.45 55.42
CA LEU A 536 6.27 6.29 54.96
C LEU A 536 7.10 5.56 53.88
N LEU A 537 7.04 6.06 52.65
CA LEU A 537 7.81 5.54 51.51
C LEU A 537 9.05 6.39 51.26
N GLU A 538 10.17 5.70 51.02
CA GLU A 538 11.42 6.33 50.59
C GLU A 538 11.44 6.61 49.09
N ALA A 539 12.30 7.54 48.67
CA ALA A 539 12.44 7.95 47.27
C ALA A 539 12.66 6.77 46.31
N SER A 540 13.44 5.76 46.72
CA SER A 540 13.71 4.55 45.93
C SER A 540 12.45 3.75 45.57
N ALA A 541 11.39 3.84 46.38
CA ALA A 541 10.14 3.12 46.16
C ALA A 541 9.24 3.73 45.07
N PHE A 542 9.35 5.04 44.82
CA PHE A 542 8.42 5.75 43.90
C PHE A 542 9.08 6.60 42.82
N LEU A 543 10.34 7.05 42.97
CA LEU A 543 11.01 7.83 41.94
C LEU A 543 11.09 7.11 40.57
N PRO A 544 11.40 5.79 40.48
CA PRO A 544 11.42 5.10 39.19
C PRO A 544 10.07 5.14 38.45
N ALA A 545 8.97 5.05 39.21
CA ALA A 545 7.61 5.13 38.67
C ALA A 545 7.27 6.57 38.23
N ALA A 546 7.73 7.57 38.99
CA ALA A 546 7.58 8.98 38.67
C ALA A 546 8.30 9.36 37.37
N GLU A 547 9.51 8.83 37.14
CA GLU A 547 10.29 9.11 35.93
C GLU A 547 9.61 8.58 34.67
N LYS A 548 9.10 7.35 34.71
CA LYS A 548 8.46 6.72 33.54
C LYS A 548 7.14 7.38 33.15
N THR A 549 6.38 7.87 34.13
CA THR A 549 5.08 8.52 33.91
C THR A 549 5.18 10.02 33.70
N GLY A 550 6.40 10.59 33.80
CA GLY A 550 6.65 12.03 33.72
C GLY A 550 6.25 12.82 34.97
N ALA A 551 5.69 12.18 36.00
CA ALA A 551 5.35 12.83 37.27
C ALA A 551 6.59 13.40 38.00
N ILE A 552 7.79 12.92 37.67
CA ILE A 552 9.06 13.40 38.21
C ILE A 552 9.29 14.91 37.99
N VAL A 553 8.75 15.50 36.92
CA VAL A 553 8.91 16.93 36.65
C VAL A 553 8.12 17.76 37.68
N ALA A 554 6.85 17.41 37.91
CA ALA A 554 6.00 18.05 38.91
C ALA A 554 6.56 17.85 40.33
N LEU A 555 7.01 16.63 40.65
CA LEU A 555 7.68 16.33 41.91
C LEU A 555 8.94 17.18 42.08
N GLY A 556 9.75 17.30 41.04
CA GLY A 556 10.97 18.11 41.02
C GLY A 556 10.72 19.58 41.34
N HIS A 557 9.67 20.17 40.77
CA HIS A 557 9.27 21.55 41.09
C HIS A 557 8.84 21.69 42.55
N TRP A 558 8.08 20.72 43.06
CA TRP A 558 7.67 20.69 44.47
C TRP A 558 8.87 20.59 45.41
N VAL A 559 9.83 19.70 45.11
CA VAL A 559 11.07 19.53 45.89
C VAL A 559 11.89 20.82 45.88
N LEU A 560 12.07 21.45 44.71
CA LEU A 560 12.80 22.72 44.59
C LEU A 560 12.16 23.82 45.45
N ASP A 561 10.83 23.99 45.36
CA ASP A 561 10.10 24.99 46.14
C ASP A 561 10.24 24.76 47.65
N ARG A 562 10.03 23.51 48.11
CA ARG A 562 10.11 23.16 49.54
C ARG A 562 11.53 23.26 50.09
N ALA A 563 12.53 22.79 49.35
CA ALA A 563 13.94 22.90 49.73
C ALA A 563 14.37 24.38 49.86
N CYS A 564 13.99 25.23 48.91
CA CYS A 564 14.27 26.66 48.98
C CYS A 564 13.55 27.33 50.16
N ARG A 565 12.29 26.99 50.43
CA ARG A 565 11.58 27.52 51.61
C ARG A 565 12.28 27.13 52.90
N GLN A 566 12.74 25.89 53.02
CA GLN A 566 13.46 25.42 54.20
C GLN A 566 14.80 26.14 54.36
N MET A 567 15.57 26.29 53.28
CA MET A 567 16.81 27.05 53.27
C MET A 567 16.59 28.49 53.74
N ARG A 568 15.51 29.15 53.29
CA ARG A 568 15.18 30.50 53.75
C ARG A 568 14.85 30.54 55.24
N GLN A 569 14.06 29.59 55.75
CA GLN A 569 13.75 29.50 57.18
C GLN A 569 15.02 29.32 58.03
N TRP A 570 15.94 28.46 57.60
CA TRP A 570 17.22 28.29 58.29
C TRP A 570 18.09 29.55 58.22
N ARG A 571 18.02 30.30 57.11
CA ARG A 571 18.74 31.56 56.96
C ARG A 571 18.23 32.65 57.90
N ASP A 572 16.91 32.78 58.01
CA ASP A 572 16.26 33.71 58.95
C ASP A 572 16.59 33.37 60.41
N ALA A 573 16.77 32.08 60.71
CA ALA A 573 17.19 31.60 62.02
C ALA A 573 18.72 31.68 62.25
N GLY A 574 19.51 32.16 61.29
CA GLY A 574 20.97 32.30 61.42
C GLY A 574 21.76 30.97 61.39
N MET A 575 21.16 29.92 60.82
CA MET A 575 21.66 28.54 60.88
C MET A 575 21.65 27.85 59.49
N ALA A 576 21.51 28.60 58.40
CA ALA A 576 21.52 28.02 57.06
C ALA A 576 22.86 27.34 56.72
N PRO A 577 22.83 26.14 56.10
CA PRO A 577 24.04 25.57 55.53
C PRO A 577 24.52 26.39 54.32
N PRO A 578 25.79 26.25 53.92
CA PRO A 578 26.32 26.89 52.72
C PRO A 578 25.63 26.48 51.42
N VAL A 579 25.05 25.27 51.36
CA VAL A 579 24.38 24.76 50.17
C VAL A 579 23.28 23.76 50.53
N ILE A 580 22.21 23.74 49.74
CA ILE A 580 21.22 22.66 49.72
C ILE A 580 21.31 21.91 48.39
N ALA A 581 21.47 20.59 48.45
CA ALA A 581 21.58 19.72 47.29
C ALA A 581 20.23 19.09 46.95
N ILE A 582 19.91 19.04 45.66
CA ILE A 582 18.66 18.48 45.12
C ILE A 582 19.01 17.58 43.95
N LYS A 583 18.50 16.35 43.93
CA LYS A 583 18.67 15.44 42.80
C LYS A 583 17.84 15.87 41.59
N LEU A 584 18.43 15.80 40.40
CA LEU A 584 17.75 16.04 39.12
C LEU A 584 17.70 14.78 38.26
N SER A 585 16.52 14.48 37.75
CA SER A 585 16.32 13.43 36.75
C SER A 585 16.63 13.90 35.33
N LEU A 586 16.84 12.95 34.42
CA LEU A 586 16.99 13.20 32.98
C LEU A 586 15.77 13.93 32.38
N ALA A 587 14.56 13.62 32.86
CA ALA A 587 13.34 14.24 32.36
C ALA A 587 13.29 15.73 32.69
N GLN A 588 13.67 16.12 33.91
CA GLN A 588 13.75 17.52 34.31
C GLN A 588 14.82 18.29 33.52
N LEU A 589 15.96 17.66 33.23
CA LEU A 589 16.99 18.27 32.39
C LEU A 589 16.53 18.47 30.93
N LYS A 590 15.65 17.61 30.42
CA LYS A 590 15.05 17.80 29.08
C LYS A 590 14.04 18.94 29.04
N SER A 591 13.34 19.22 30.15
CA SER A 591 12.46 20.39 30.35
C SER A 591 13.26 21.65 30.69
N GLY A 592 14.34 21.88 29.94
CA GLY A 592 15.41 22.80 30.30
C GLY A 592 15.02 24.26 30.54
N PRO A 593 14.31 24.90 29.59
CA PRO A 593 13.86 26.28 29.75
C PRO A 593 12.98 26.46 30.99
N GLU A 594 12.11 25.50 31.28
CA GLU A 594 11.23 25.51 32.44
C GLU A 594 12.01 25.41 33.75
N LEU A 595 12.98 24.50 33.83
CA LEU A 595 13.82 24.34 35.03
C LEU A 595 14.61 25.62 35.35
N ILE A 596 15.20 26.26 34.34
CA ILE A 596 15.94 27.52 34.52
C ILE A 596 15.01 28.62 35.03
N TYR A 597 13.81 28.72 34.47
CA TYR A 597 12.80 29.67 34.90
C TYR A 597 12.36 29.42 36.35
N ASP A 598 12.13 28.17 36.73
CA ASP A 598 11.70 27.83 38.09
C ASP A 598 12.77 28.09 39.14
N VAL A 599 14.05 27.84 38.82
CA VAL A 599 15.18 28.22 39.68
C VAL A 599 15.22 29.73 39.89
N LEU A 600 15.18 30.52 38.82
CA LEU A 600 15.21 31.99 38.90
C LEU A 600 14.02 32.54 39.70
N ARG A 601 12.82 32.04 39.40
CA ARG A 601 11.59 32.48 40.05
C ARG A 601 11.59 32.13 41.54
N THR A 602 11.96 30.91 41.89
CA THR A 602 11.92 30.41 43.27
C THR A 602 12.98 31.09 44.14
N THR A 603 14.20 31.21 43.64
CA THR A 603 15.29 31.89 44.36
C THR A 603 14.99 33.37 44.56
N ALA A 604 14.52 34.08 43.54
CA ALA A 604 14.12 35.48 43.66
C ALA A 604 12.96 35.68 44.64
N ARG A 605 11.93 34.84 44.58
CA ARG A 605 10.75 34.91 45.47
C ARG A 605 11.10 34.70 46.94
N LEU A 606 12.12 33.90 47.23
CA LEU A 606 12.54 33.54 48.60
C LEU A 606 13.82 34.27 49.03
N GLU A 607 14.28 35.26 48.26
CA GLU A 607 15.51 36.02 48.53
C GLU A 607 16.73 35.11 48.78
N LEU A 608 16.83 34.05 47.98
CA LEU A 608 17.99 33.17 47.92
C LEU A 608 18.83 33.51 46.70
N SER A 609 20.10 33.12 46.74
CA SER A 609 20.99 33.23 45.60
C SER A 609 21.13 31.86 44.91
N PRO A 610 21.29 31.79 43.59
CA PRO A 610 21.42 30.51 42.90
C PRO A 610 22.60 29.65 43.41
N TRP A 611 23.67 30.26 43.94
CA TRP A 611 24.82 29.54 44.53
C TRP A 611 24.53 28.85 45.87
N ASP A 612 23.36 29.12 46.46
CA ASP A 612 22.86 28.38 47.64
C ASP A 612 22.34 26.99 47.25
N LEU A 613 22.15 26.74 45.96
CA LEU A 613 21.64 25.48 45.42
C LEU A 613 22.76 24.66 44.79
N ARG A 614 22.67 23.33 44.95
CA ARG A 614 23.40 22.36 44.16
C ARG A 614 22.44 21.37 43.52
N PHE A 615 22.64 21.07 42.25
CA PHE A 615 21.95 19.99 41.58
C PHE A 615 22.86 18.78 41.40
N ASP A 616 22.39 17.64 41.87
CA ASP A 616 23.08 16.36 41.78
C ASP A 616 22.47 15.58 40.61
N VAL A 617 23.30 15.23 39.63
CA VAL A 617 22.88 14.54 38.39
C VAL A 617 23.66 13.25 38.26
N THR A 618 22.97 12.12 38.10
CA THR A 618 23.64 10.82 38.00
C THR A 618 24.54 10.73 36.76
N GLU A 619 25.63 9.98 36.86
CA GLU A 619 26.55 9.69 35.76
C GLU A 619 25.81 9.14 34.52
N ALA A 620 24.86 8.22 34.74
CA ALA A 620 24.01 7.65 33.69
C ALA A 620 23.11 8.69 33.01
N THR A 621 22.65 9.71 33.74
CA THR A 621 21.86 10.81 33.18
C THR A 621 22.70 11.67 32.23
N LEU A 622 23.93 11.99 32.63
CA LEU A 622 24.87 12.76 31.80
C LEU A 622 25.31 12.02 30.54
N ALA A 623 25.51 10.70 30.63
CA ALA A 623 25.84 9.88 29.48
C ALA A 623 24.72 9.83 28.42
N GLN A 624 23.47 10.13 28.80
CA GLN A 624 22.32 10.06 27.89
C GLN A 624 21.98 11.36 27.17
N THR A 625 22.48 12.51 27.64
CA THR A 625 22.29 13.83 27.02
C THR A 625 23.29 14.04 25.86
N LYS A 626 22.78 14.13 24.62
CA LYS A 626 23.59 14.58 23.47
C LYS A 626 23.79 16.10 23.60
N TRP A 627 25.05 16.50 23.62
CA TRP A 627 25.54 17.88 23.69
C TRP A 627 24.97 18.74 22.56
N THR A 628 24.04 19.62 22.89
CA THR A 628 23.62 20.68 21.96
C THR A 628 23.92 22.04 22.58
N HIS A 629 24.12 23.07 21.75
CA HIS A 629 24.43 24.44 22.21
C HIS A 629 23.33 25.08 23.11
N ASN A 630 22.22 24.37 23.36
CA ASN A 630 21.10 24.77 24.23
C ASN A 630 21.05 23.96 25.56
N ASP A 631 22.17 23.37 25.98
CA ASP A 631 22.24 22.57 27.21
C ASP A 631 21.95 23.41 28.48
N VAL A 632 21.21 22.79 29.41
CA VAL A 632 20.67 23.42 30.62
C VAL A 632 21.73 23.60 31.70
N LEU A 633 22.65 22.65 31.83
CA LEU A 633 23.68 22.65 32.88
C LEU A 633 24.64 23.85 32.78
N PRO A 634 25.20 24.20 31.59
CA PRO A 634 25.97 25.44 31.45
C PRO A 634 25.19 26.68 31.88
N ARG A 635 23.90 26.76 31.53
CA ARG A 635 23.07 27.92 31.86
C ARG A 635 22.76 28.02 33.35
N LEU A 636 22.48 26.90 34.02
CA LEU A 636 22.33 26.85 35.48
C LEU A 636 23.64 27.28 36.19
N ARG A 637 24.80 26.90 35.64
CA ARG A 637 26.09 27.34 36.15
C ARG A 637 26.36 28.83 35.94
N GLU A 638 25.97 29.40 34.78
CA GLU A 638 26.04 30.85 34.54
C GLU A 638 25.21 31.64 35.56
N LEU A 639 24.11 31.06 36.05
CA LEU A 639 23.32 31.65 37.14
C LEU A 639 24.00 31.55 38.51
N GLY A 640 24.99 30.67 38.66
CA GLY A 640 25.72 30.42 39.89
C GLY A 640 25.34 29.13 40.60
N VAL A 641 24.42 28.32 40.06
CA VAL A 641 24.04 27.03 40.66
C VAL A 641 25.21 26.05 40.57
N LYS A 642 25.49 25.35 41.67
CA LYS A 642 26.53 24.32 41.70
C LYS A 642 26.00 23.02 41.08
N ILE A 643 26.84 22.30 40.35
CA ILE A 643 26.48 20.99 39.77
C ILE A 643 27.39 19.91 40.36
N ALA A 644 26.82 18.80 40.80
CA ALA A 644 27.56 17.59 41.17
C ALA A 644 27.19 16.42 40.25
N ILE A 645 28.16 15.54 40.00
CA ILE A 645 27.91 14.25 39.36
C ILE A 645 27.70 13.21 40.46
N ASP A 646 26.55 12.57 40.44
CA ASP A 646 26.12 11.56 41.39
C ASP A 646 26.41 10.14 40.88
N ASP A 647 26.52 9.17 41.79
CA ASP A 647 26.81 7.74 41.51
C ASP A 647 28.08 7.46 40.67
N PHE A 648 29.11 8.32 40.76
CA PHE A 648 30.28 8.22 39.91
C PHE A 648 31.10 6.96 40.21
N GLY A 649 31.41 6.17 39.16
CA GLY A 649 32.24 4.97 39.23
C GLY A 649 31.47 3.65 39.15
N THR A 650 30.17 3.70 38.81
CA THR A 650 29.29 2.53 38.76
C THR A 650 29.20 1.87 37.37
N GLU A 651 29.15 2.66 36.28
CA GLU A 651 28.94 2.11 34.92
C GLU A 651 29.72 2.80 33.79
N TYR A 652 29.87 4.14 33.79
CA TYR A 652 30.31 4.91 32.61
C TYR A 652 31.54 5.78 32.88
N SER A 653 32.60 5.27 33.51
CA SER A 653 33.76 6.08 33.95
C SER A 653 34.56 6.71 32.79
N SER A 654 34.03 7.78 32.19
CA SER A 654 34.60 8.52 31.07
C SER A 654 34.93 9.94 31.51
N PHE A 655 36.22 10.23 31.65
CA PHE A 655 36.71 11.55 32.06
C PHE A 655 36.35 12.68 31.08
N ASP A 656 35.86 12.35 29.88
CA ASP A 656 35.49 13.34 28.86
C ASP A 656 34.33 14.26 29.31
N TYR A 657 33.34 13.76 30.05
CA TYR A 657 32.24 14.62 30.51
C TYR A 657 32.66 15.53 31.68
N LEU A 658 33.64 15.14 32.50
CA LEU A 658 34.19 15.97 33.57
C LEU A 658 34.89 17.22 33.03
N LYS A 659 35.67 17.05 31.96
CA LYS A 659 36.37 18.15 31.30
C LYS A 659 35.39 19.13 30.63
N THR A 660 34.27 18.61 30.13
CA THR A 660 33.42 19.36 29.22
C THR A 660 32.26 20.08 29.96
N TYR A 661 31.70 19.53 31.05
CA TYR A 661 30.66 20.20 31.84
C TYR A 661 31.17 21.12 32.97
N GLN A 662 32.47 21.04 33.30
CA GLN A 662 33.12 21.76 34.41
C GLN A 662 32.26 21.75 35.69
N VAL A 663 31.92 20.55 36.16
CA VAL A 663 31.14 20.36 37.38
C VAL A 663 31.89 20.84 38.62
N ASN A 664 31.15 21.15 39.69
CA ASN A 664 31.73 21.62 40.94
C ASN A 664 32.16 20.46 41.84
N HIS A 665 31.39 19.38 41.84
CA HIS A 665 31.64 18.23 42.71
C HIS A 665 31.47 16.90 41.99
N LEU A 666 32.17 15.89 42.49
CA LEU A 666 32.05 14.50 42.15
C LEU A 666 31.62 13.73 43.40
N LYS A 667 30.45 13.10 43.38
CA LYS A 667 30.00 12.20 44.45
C LYS A 667 30.44 10.77 44.11
N LEU A 668 31.28 10.21 44.97
CA LEU A 668 31.82 8.87 44.81
C LEU A 668 30.86 7.88 45.48
N ALA A 669 30.30 6.98 44.67
CA ALA A 669 29.32 6.01 45.13
C ALA A 669 29.89 5.10 46.23
N GLN A 670 29.06 4.75 47.21
CA GLN A 670 29.43 3.87 48.34
C GLN A 670 30.07 2.56 47.89
N ALA A 671 29.48 1.88 46.90
CA ALA A 671 30.00 0.62 46.39
C ALA A 671 31.44 0.73 45.86
N PHE A 672 31.82 1.89 45.32
CA PHE A 672 33.18 2.15 44.84
C PHE A 672 34.16 2.33 46.00
N ILE A 673 33.74 2.98 47.09
CA ILE A 673 34.51 3.13 48.33
C ILE A 673 34.70 1.77 49.02
N ASP A 674 33.63 0.97 49.11
CA ASP A 674 33.68 -0.37 49.71
C ASP A 674 34.59 -1.33 48.95
N THR A 675 34.53 -1.29 47.61
CA THR A 675 35.41 -2.11 46.77
C THR A 675 36.86 -1.67 46.91
N ALA A 676 37.12 -0.36 46.95
CA ALA A 676 38.45 0.19 47.15
C ALA A 676 39.05 -0.15 48.54
N ALA A 677 38.23 -0.39 49.56
CA ALA A 677 38.71 -0.86 50.86
C ALA A 677 39.23 -2.31 50.82
N ARG A 678 38.74 -3.13 49.88
CA ARG A 678 39.04 -4.57 49.79
C ARG A 678 40.01 -4.94 48.67
N ASP A 679 40.02 -4.20 47.57
CA ASP A 679 40.84 -4.45 46.39
C ASP A 679 41.90 -3.35 46.18
N PRO A 680 43.21 -3.69 46.23
CA PRO A 680 44.30 -2.75 45.94
C PRO A 680 44.23 -2.10 44.56
N ALA A 681 43.67 -2.77 43.54
CA ALA A 681 43.53 -2.20 42.19
C ALA A 681 42.47 -1.09 42.18
N CYS A 682 41.27 -1.36 42.72
CA CYS A 682 40.25 -0.33 42.94
C CYS A 682 40.75 0.83 43.82
N ALA A 683 41.54 0.55 44.86
CA ALA A 683 42.14 1.59 45.71
C ALA A 683 43.07 2.54 44.93
N ASN A 684 43.81 2.02 43.94
CA ASN A 684 44.65 2.84 43.06
C ASN A 684 43.80 3.69 42.10
N THR A 685 42.72 3.13 41.55
CA THR A 685 41.77 3.87 40.69
C THR A 685 41.10 5.01 41.46
N LEU A 686 40.63 4.75 42.68
CA LEU A 686 40.06 5.76 43.57
C LEU A 686 41.07 6.90 43.83
N ARG A 687 42.33 6.57 44.15
CA ARG A 687 43.40 7.57 44.31
C ARG A 687 43.66 8.37 43.03
N ALA A 688 43.63 7.73 41.86
CA ALA A 688 43.80 8.42 40.58
C ALA A 688 42.67 9.42 40.31
N ILE A 689 41.41 9.03 40.54
CA ILE A 689 40.23 9.90 40.42
C ILE A 689 40.34 11.09 41.38
N ILE A 690 40.69 10.83 42.65
CA ILE A 690 40.84 11.88 43.66
C ILE A 690 41.91 12.89 43.26
N ASN A 691 43.06 12.41 42.78
CA ASN A 691 44.13 13.28 42.32
C ASN A 691 43.73 14.10 41.08
N PHE A 692 43.06 13.47 40.11
CA PHE A 692 42.56 14.15 38.93
C PHE A 692 41.56 15.25 39.26
N ALA A 693 40.54 14.94 40.08
CA ALA A 693 39.54 15.91 40.49
C ALA A 693 40.20 17.12 41.18
N ARG A 694 41.20 16.87 42.05
CA ARG A 694 42.00 17.94 42.68
C ARG A 694 42.75 18.80 41.66
N GLU A 695 43.39 18.20 40.66
CA GLU A 695 44.15 18.93 39.63
C GLU A 695 43.25 19.80 38.74
N VAL A 696 42.01 19.36 38.47
CA VAL A 696 41.03 20.10 37.66
C VAL A 696 40.19 21.08 38.51
N GLY A 697 40.32 21.03 39.83
CA GLY A 697 39.59 21.90 40.76
C GLY A 697 38.15 21.47 41.03
N ILE A 698 37.85 20.18 40.89
CA ILE A 698 36.54 19.57 41.18
C ILE A 698 36.57 19.04 42.63
N GLY A 699 35.59 19.43 43.44
CA GLY A 699 35.44 18.94 44.82
C GLY A 699 34.98 17.47 44.85
N ILE A 700 35.26 16.77 45.95
CA ILE A 700 34.89 15.35 46.11
C ILE A 700 33.97 15.22 47.31
N ILE A 701 32.93 14.41 47.13
CA ILE A 701 32.00 14.00 48.18
C ILE A 701 32.04 12.47 48.23
N ALA A 702 32.46 11.90 49.35
CA ALA A 702 32.42 10.45 49.57
C ALA A 702 31.06 10.07 50.15
N GLU A 703 30.29 9.25 49.44
CA GLU A 703 28.97 8.79 49.89
C GLU A 703 29.07 7.44 50.61
N GLY A 704 28.14 7.17 51.53
CA GLY A 704 28.08 5.91 52.27
C GLY A 704 29.30 5.68 53.16
N VAL A 705 29.84 6.73 53.79
CA VAL A 705 30.83 6.57 54.86
C VAL A 705 30.09 6.09 56.12
N GLU A 706 30.17 4.79 56.39
CA GLU A 706 29.46 4.13 57.50
C GLU A 706 30.39 3.79 58.67
N THR A 707 31.70 3.72 58.43
CA THR A 707 32.68 3.26 59.43
C THR A 707 33.85 4.23 59.62
N GLN A 708 34.44 4.18 60.82
CA GLN A 708 35.69 4.88 61.11
C GLN A 708 36.84 4.45 60.17
N GLU A 709 36.87 3.18 59.76
CA GLU A 709 37.91 2.65 58.88
C GLU A 709 37.83 3.25 57.48
N GLN A 710 36.64 3.33 56.88
CA GLN A 710 36.42 4.01 55.60
C GLN A 710 36.86 5.48 55.70
N ARG A 711 36.47 6.19 56.77
CA ARG A 711 36.89 7.58 57.02
C ARG A 711 38.41 7.72 57.08
N ASN A 712 39.10 6.85 57.82
CA ASN A 712 40.56 6.89 57.96
C ASN A 712 41.27 6.63 56.62
N SER A 713 40.76 5.67 55.83
CA SER A 713 41.28 5.35 54.50
C SER A 713 41.15 6.53 53.54
N LEU A 714 39.99 7.19 53.53
CA LEU A 714 39.73 8.39 52.74
C LEU A 714 40.61 9.57 53.18
N MET A 715 40.76 9.80 54.49
CA MET A 715 41.66 10.83 55.05
C MET A 715 43.13 10.60 54.67
N ALA A 716 43.58 9.36 54.58
CA ALA A 716 44.96 9.01 54.22
C ALA A 716 45.35 9.44 52.80
N THR A 717 44.38 9.76 51.93
CA THR A 717 44.65 10.29 50.59
C THR A 717 45.22 11.72 50.62
N GLY A 718 45.08 12.44 51.74
CA GLY A 718 45.61 13.79 51.92
C GLY A 718 44.89 14.90 51.13
N SER A 719 43.79 14.58 50.46
CA SER A 719 42.98 15.56 49.73
C SER A 719 41.80 16.03 50.60
N PRO A 720 41.51 17.34 50.66
CA PRO A 720 40.27 17.83 51.26
C PRO A 720 39.06 17.21 50.57
N MET A 721 38.12 16.68 51.34
CA MET A 721 36.92 16.05 50.82
C MET A 721 35.75 16.17 51.78
N ASN A 722 34.56 16.23 51.19
CA ASN A 722 33.31 16.16 51.92
C ASN A 722 32.91 14.69 52.06
N ALA A 723 32.06 14.40 53.03
CA ALA A 723 31.52 13.07 53.24
C ALA A 723 30.06 13.11 53.68
N GLN A 724 29.38 12.03 53.36
CA GLN A 724 28.00 11.76 53.69
C GLN A 724 27.87 10.26 54.02
N GLY A 725 27.07 9.92 55.02
CA GLY A 725 26.85 8.54 55.43
C GLY A 725 26.45 8.42 56.90
N ASP A 726 25.97 7.24 57.26
CA ASP A 726 25.34 6.95 58.56
C ASP A 726 26.30 7.08 59.74
N TYR A 727 27.61 7.03 59.49
CA TYR A 727 28.63 7.32 60.49
C TYR A 727 28.50 8.73 61.08
N PHE A 728 27.98 9.68 60.30
CA PHE A 728 27.70 11.05 60.75
C PHE A 728 26.24 11.20 61.16
N SER A 729 25.31 10.89 60.25
CA SER A 729 23.87 10.99 60.48
C SER A 729 23.15 10.29 59.34
N GLU A 730 21.99 9.72 59.61
CA GLU A 730 21.01 9.37 58.58
C GLU A 730 20.32 10.64 58.04
N ALA A 731 19.45 10.49 57.04
CA ALA A 731 18.53 11.56 56.62
C ALA A 731 17.52 11.85 57.73
N VAL A 732 17.37 13.12 58.11
CA VAL A 732 16.54 13.53 59.26
C VAL A 732 15.48 14.57 58.89
N SER A 733 14.46 14.71 59.73
CA SER A 733 13.42 15.75 59.55
C SER A 733 14.01 17.17 59.56
N SER A 734 13.26 18.16 59.04
CA SER A 734 13.67 19.56 59.04
C SER A 734 13.99 20.11 60.44
N GLN A 735 13.29 19.62 61.48
CA GLN A 735 13.51 20.03 62.87
C GLN A 735 14.83 19.48 63.42
N GLN A 736 15.12 18.19 63.19
CA GLN A 736 16.38 17.57 63.61
C GLN A 736 17.57 18.14 62.83
N ALA A 737 17.39 18.37 61.53
CA ALA A 737 18.39 19.06 60.72
C ALA A 737 18.71 20.46 61.28
N ALA A 738 17.70 21.15 61.82
CA ALA A 738 17.91 22.45 62.46
C ALA A 738 18.78 22.38 63.72
N GLU A 739 18.65 21.32 64.51
CA GLU A 739 19.47 21.06 65.69
C GLU A 739 20.93 20.78 65.29
N LEU A 740 21.14 19.94 64.26
CA LEU A 740 22.46 19.66 63.71
C LEU A 740 23.15 20.93 63.18
N LEU A 741 22.42 21.77 62.44
CA LEU A 741 22.93 23.03 61.90
C LEU A 741 23.30 24.03 63.00
N LYS A 742 22.55 24.08 64.11
CA LYS A 742 22.91 24.90 65.27
C LYS A 742 24.18 24.42 65.96
N ALA A 743 24.40 23.11 66.01
CA ALA A 743 25.65 22.54 66.52
C ALA A 743 26.85 22.86 65.60
N GLY A 744 26.61 22.97 64.28
CA GLY A 744 27.57 23.41 63.26
C GLY A 744 28.61 22.35 62.84
N SER A 745 28.82 21.34 63.67
CA SER A 745 29.64 20.16 63.37
C SER A 745 29.03 18.90 63.98
N ILE A 746 29.15 17.79 63.27
CA ILE A 746 28.72 16.48 63.74
C ILE A 746 29.94 15.75 64.30
N ALA A 747 29.91 15.49 65.61
CA ALA A 747 30.92 14.64 66.22
C ALA A 747 30.67 13.20 65.77
N PRO A 748 31.70 12.46 65.34
CA PRO A 748 31.54 11.08 64.94
C PRO A 748 30.94 10.23 66.06
N ALA A 749 29.99 9.36 65.74
CA ALA A 749 29.38 8.47 66.72
C ALA A 749 30.47 7.60 67.37
N SER A 750 30.76 7.84 68.64
CA SER A 750 31.57 6.94 69.46
C SER A 750 30.72 5.74 69.85
N HIS A 751 30.54 4.78 68.94
CA HIS A 751 29.91 3.50 69.28
C HIS A 751 30.91 2.58 69.96
N ASP A 752 31.11 2.83 71.25
CA ASP A 752 31.51 1.81 72.23
C ASP A 752 30.20 1.25 72.84
N LEU A 753 29.46 0.48 72.04
CA LEU A 753 28.34 -0.33 72.53
C LEU A 753 28.62 -1.78 72.14
N GLY A 754 28.97 -2.58 73.14
CA GLY A 754 29.10 -4.03 73.02
C GLY A 754 27.80 -4.69 72.54
N PRO A 755 27.87 -5.98 72.15
CA PRO A 755 26.79 -6.65 71.44
C PRO A 755 25.52 -6.70 72.30
N MET A 756 24.47 -6.02 71.85
CA MET A 756 23.12 -6.23 72.38
C MET A 756 22.59 -7.58 71.86
N HIS A 757 22.30 -8.46 72.80
CA HIS A 757 21.55 -9.70 72.60
C HIS A 757 20.11 -9.38 72.18
N ASP A 758 19.76 -9.71 70.94
CA ASP A 758 18.35 -9.83 70.55
C ASP A 758 17.81 -11.22 70.92
N ASN A 759 16.77 -11.22 71.74
CA ASN A 759 16.05 -12.40 72.19
C ASN A 759 14.58 -12.26 71.74
N PRO A 760 14.12 -12.94 70.68
CA PRO A 760 12.70 -12.94 70.34
C PRO A 760 12.01 -14.12 71.04
N GLN A 761 11.27 -13.80 72.11
CA GLN A 761 10.23 -14.70 72.66
C GLN A 761 9.14 -14.92 71.60
N ARG A 762 9.17 -16.10 70.95
CA ARG A 762 8.01 -16.63 70.23
C ARG A 762 7.12 -17.37 71.21
N ALA A 763 5.94 -16.79 71.46
CA ALA A 763 4.82 -17.45 72.08
C ALA A 763 4.33 -18.59 71.18
N THR A 764 4.46 -19.83 71.63
CA THR A 764 3.73 -20.98 71.09
C THR A 764 2.31 -20.95 71.63
N GLY A 765 1.38 -20.44 70.80
CA GLY A 765 -0.05 -20.57 71.00
C GLY A 765 -0.57 -21.78 70.22
N ASP A 766 -0.84 -22.83 70.98
CA ASP A 766 -1.55 -24.06 70.65
C ASP A 766 -2.93 -23.79 70.00
N LYS A 767 -3.29 -24.56 68.96
CA LYS A 767 -4.67 -24.97 68.60
C LYS A 767 -4.68 -25.86 67.35
N GLY A 768 -4.98 -27.14 67.57
CA GLY A 768 -5.99 -27.94 66.85
C GLY A 768 -5.64 -28.43 65.46
#